data_AF-A0A7V8DC88-F1
#
_entry.id   AF-A0A7V8DC88-F1
#
_cell.length_a   1.000
_cell.length_b   1.000
_cell.length_c   1.000
_cell.angle_alpha   90.00
_cell.angle_beta   90.00
_cell.angle_gamma   90.00
#
_symmetry.space_group_name_H-M   'P 1'
#
loop_
_entity.id
_entity.type
_entity.pdbx_description
1 polymer ?
#
loop_
_entity_poly.entity_id
_entity_poly.type
_entity_poly.pdbx_seq_one_letter_code
_entity_poly.pdbx_strand_id
1 'polypeptide(L)'
;MSPSGNDFNIFKLSSASLDEIMSCFRGFSSLSFPVSEKKSRGFALGTVQAVERDGDPCFPVITDEKIAAGPCLTIPVKDALSRLFYAPAAGNAVFNPEGPLVKEPGPEVKLDRMKLSLILGFLDTPQEPADLHAAAAGALAAGEFHKANYLFYRIFEREGQDKITALYPRVLMELGQHRQAYFMLKDLATPEAWCNLAFIYFETGDLPHAAEFLARVPAGTSLEDRRTLLTALLKASAGGSGFQDPLRAMIPGPLAAEASCGLAAILYRSAPGDRVALDEARTLASAAAARPGTAFKALSLLGSIKFSLGDFREAEENWTNAFALAPMPALLANAGAALISLRSYGEVLAAAADLSPWDAAAAEGLVSAVPDDAIAAGPAPRKTAAPAASPAAAPPRTATQAAGFGEKESVFDYFDAMKKEPAPGAAPSASLERADISSRAPTVSRRTQPPPPAEPSAATPAAAGAGAANEPAPEAKRARSSEVQFEDYGELFEAAAASKPDQARGDDFMNRALRLASSLEEETGRKIYFSVEGITEVEKKLRLTFIKEEGNPGETTEIILSAAAFLSYFFQERYRARLLKFADFDPWAWPLVLPGQDFLTYPVQRVWRLIWDRTLPEPGWLTRYAQWAESEIRSPSAKVTGADAVKRRVRSHPERLTDAETEHRHIVILAATLSETSEIAISRTGVARIGQALKERFKPDIPPTSDGWKLLRCYGHLFASILIKDFKGAWHNTDGSDGGWSLRFPWNTYSFPLGKIYKTASTGEDLLEYYDKLTEEKLKSAGA
;
A
#
# COMPACT_ATOMS: atom_id res chain seq x y z
N MET A 1 26.42 -6.10 48.08
CA MET A 1 26.99 -5.64 46.81
C MET A 1 26.33 -6.45 45.71
N SER A 2 25.19 -5.96 45.23
CA SER A 2 24.41 -6.59 44.16
C SER A 2 25.13 -6.35 42.83
N PRO A 3 25.17 -7.33 41.91
CA PRO A 3 25.81 -7.12 40.63
C PRO A 3 25.11 -5.96 39.91
N SER A 4 25.91 -4.99 39.52
CA SER A 4 25.56 -3.90 38.62
C SER A 4 24.73 -4.46 37.46
N GLY A 5 23.56 -3.85 37.25
CA GLY A 5 22.62 -4.24 36.21
C GLY A 5 23.33 -4.43 34.88
N ASN A 6 22.98 -5.51 34.18
CA ASN A 6 23.37 -5.71 32.80
C ASN A 6 23.14 -4.41 32.04
N ASP A 7 24.22 -3.82 31.51
CA ASP A 7 24.17 -2.73 30.55
C ASP A 7 23.31 -3.19 29.37
N PHE A 8 22.03 -2.86 29.45
CA PHE A 8 21.03 -3.19 28.46
C PHE A 8 21.14 -2.14 27.37
N ASN A 9 21.72 -2.53 26.24
CA ASN A 9 22.05 -1.61 25.20
C ASN A 9 21.54 -2.15 23.84
N ILE A 10 20.32 -1.74 23.44
CA ILE A 10 19.82 -1.87 22.07
C ILE A 10 20.67 -1.08 21.05
N PHE A 11 21.74 -0.41 21.49
CA PHE A 11 22.59 0.57 20.80
C PHE A 11 23.82 -0.08 20.15
N LYS A 12 23.84 -1.41 20.05
CA LYS A 12 24.76 -2.17 19.18
C LYS A 12 24.10 -2.75 17.92
N LEU A 13 22.84 -2.39 17.65
CA LEU A 13 21.91 -3.15 16.79
C LEU A 13 21.58 -2.48 15.45
N SER A 14 22.47 -1.64 14.89
CA SER A 14 22.29 -1.12 13.52
C SER A 14 22.24 -2.23 12.44
N SER A 15 22.51 -3.48 12.82
CA SER A 15 22.40 -4.70 12.02
C SER A 15 21.67 -5.85 12.74
N ALA A 16 20.81 -5.55 13.72
CA ALA A 16 20.23 -6.60 14.55
C ALA A 16 19.17 -7.44 13.86
N SER A 17 19.22 -8.73 14.15
CA SER A 17 18.18 -9.67 13.79
C SER A 17 16.88 -9.37 14.55
N LEU A 18 15.75 -9.79 13.99
CA LEU A 18 14.45 -9.67 14.65
C LEU A 18 14.42 -10.41 16.00
N ASP A 19 15.13 -11.53 16.11
CA ASP A 19 15.26 -12.31 17.35
C ASP A 19 15.97 -11.52 18.48
N GLU A 20 17.01 -10.76 18.15
CA GLU A 20 17.68 -9.87 19.11
C GLU A 20 16.73 -8.76 19.56
N ILE A 21 16.01 -8.14 18.63
CA ILE A 21 15.01 -7.11 18.93
C ILE A 21 13.91 -7.68 19.84
N MET A 22 13.32 -8.83 19.50
CA MET A 22 12.29 -9.48 20.32
C MET A 22 12.80 -9.77 21.73
N SER A 23 14.01 -10.33 21.85
CA SER A 23 14.61 -10.67 23.14
C SER A 23 14.77 -9.45 24.06
N CYS A 24 15.06 -8.27 23.49
CA CYS A 24 15.12 -7.02 24.24
C CYS A 24 13.79 -6.67 24.93
N PHE A 25 12.64 -6.97 24.32
CA PHE A 25 11.34 -6.63 24.89
C PHE A 25 11.00 -7.37 26.20
N ARG A 26 11.69 -8.47 26.54
CA ARG A 26 11.54 -9.12 27.87
C ARG A 26 12.07 -8.24 29.01
N GLY A 27 12.99 -7.33 28.71
CA GLY A 27 13.60 -6.43 29.70
C GLY A 27 12.72 -5.22 30.06
N PHE A 28 11.67 -4.93 29.27
CA PHE A 28 10.83 -3.76 29.49
C PHE A 28 9.61 -4.10 30.32
N SER A 29 9.41 -3.39 31.43
CA SER A 29 8.15 -3.42 32.19
C SER A 29 7.07 -2.53 31.53
N SER A 30 7.50 -1.45 30.89
CA SER A 30 6.61 -0.41 30.35
C SER A 30 7.27 0.30 29.18
N LEU A 31 6.45 0.88 28.31
CA LEU A 31 6.84 1.77 27.22
C LEU A 31 6.24 3.17 27.49
N SER A 32 6.98 4.19 27.10
CA SER A 32 6.63 5.60 27.31
C SER A 32 6.31 6.26 25.97
N PHE A 33 5.27 7.08 25.93
CA PHE A 33 4.87 7.81 24.73
C PHE A 33 5.00 9.31 25.00
N PRO A 34 5.74 10.08 24.19
CA PRO A 34 5.88 11.51 24.39
C PRO A 34 4.54 12.19 24.11
N VAL A 35 3.98 12.85 25.13
CA VAL A 35 2.67 13.48 25.05
C VAL A 35 2.81 14.99 25.01
N SER A 36 2.03 15.63 24.14
CA SER A 36 1.79 17.07 24.15
C SER A 36 0.35 17.34 24.56
N GLU A 37 0.17 18.33 25.44
CA GLU A 37 -1.17 18.76 25.86
C GLU A 37 -1.82 19.58 24.75
N LYS A 38 -2.98 19.13 24.28
CA LYS A 38 -3.85 19.87 23.36
C LYS A 38 -5.17 20.15 24.07
N LYS A 39 -5.58 21.41 24.13
CA LYS A 39 -6.86 21.79 24.75
C LYS A 39 -7.99 21.73 23.73
N SER A 40 -9.06 21.02 24.07
CA SER A 40 -10.33 21.03 23.33
C SER A 40 -11.44 21.51 24.26
N ARG A 41 -12.04 22.66 23.93
CA ARG A 41 -13.06 23.33 24.78
C ARG A 41 -12.65 23.46 26.26
N GLY A 42 -11.37 23.70 26.52
CA GLY A 42 -10.81 23.82 27.87
C GLY A 42 -10.44 22.50 28.56
N PHE A 43 -10.87 21.34 28.03
CA PHE A 43 -10.42 20.02 28.48
C PHE A 43 -9.04 19.69 27.88
N ALA A 44 -8.11 19.23 28.72
CA ALA A 44 -6.75 18.88 28.31
C ALA A 44 -6.72 17.45 27.77
N LEU A 45 -6.33 17.28 26.50
CA LEU A 45 -6.12 15.99 25.85
C LEU A 45 -4.62 15.74 25.66
N GLY A 46 -4.17 14.54 26.07
CA GLY A 46 -2.80 14.10 25.84
C GLY A 46 -2.67 13.51 24.44
N THR A 47 -1.97 14.21 23.55
CA THR A 47 -1.79 13.79 22.15
C THR A 47 -0.34 13.39 21.89
N VAL A 48 -0.13 12.28 21.20
CA VAL A 48 1.20 11.87 20.72
C VAL A 48 1.36 12.40 19.30
N GLN A 49 2.37 13.24 19.07
CA GLN A 49 2.65 13.74 17.73
C GLN A 49 3.46 12.70 16.96
N ALA A 50 3.01 12.35 15.76
CA ALA A 50 3.76 11.49 14.87
C ALA A 50 5.10 12.15 14.49
N VAL A 51 6.15 11.34 14.35
CA VAL A 51 7.44 11.76 13.82
C VAL A 51 7.56 11.31 12.38
N GLU A 52 8.12 12.15 11.51
CA GLU A 52 8.34 11.77 10.12
C GLU A 52 9.66 11.01 9.98
N ARG A 53 9.63 9.84 9.32
CA ARG A 53 10.81 9.02 8.99
C ARG A 53 10.65 8.43 7.61
N ASP A 54 11.60 8.72 6.73
CA ASP A 54 11.59 8.30 5.33
C ASP A 54 10.33 8.76 4.57
N GLY A 55 9.76 9.92 4.94
CA GLY A 55 8.51 10.44 4.39
C GLY A 55 7.24 9.83 4.98
N ASP A 56 7.36 8.81 5.85
CA ASP A 56 6.22 8.19 6.51
C ASP A 56 5.97 8.77 7.91
N PRO A 57 4.70 9.06 8.28
CA PRO A 57 4.35 9.33 9.66
C PRO A 57 4.54 8.07 10.51
N CYS A 58 5.32 8.19 11.57
CA CYS A 58 5.64 7.10 12.49
C CYS A 58 5.23 7.46 13.91
N PHE A 59 4.75 6.48 14.67
CA PHE A 59 4.36 6.68 16.06
C PHE A 59 5.60 6.61 16.97
N PRO A 60 5.97 7.68 17.69
CA PRO A 60 7.17 7.67 18.54
C PRO A 60 6.92 6.87 19.82
N VAL A 61 7.89 6.06 20.21
CA VAL A 61 7.88 5.24 21.43
C VAL A 61 9.22 5.40 22.13
N ILE A 62 9.22 5.50 23.45
CA ILE A 62 10.41 5.66 24.28
C ILE A 62 10.51 4.46 25.22
N THR A 63 11.65 3.78 25.22
CA THR A 63 11.84 2.55 26.02
C THR A 63 12.15 2.82 27.49
N ASP A 64 12.66 4.00 27.83
CA ASP A 64 12.91 4.44 29.21
C ASP A 64 12.42 5.89 29.39
N GLU A 65 11.51 6.13 30.33
CA GLU A 65 10.99 7.48 30.60
C GLU A 65 12.10 8.50 30.94
N LYS A 66 13.23 8.04 31.51
CA LYS A 66 14.34 8.91 31.89
C LYS A 66 14.97 9.63 30.71
N ILE A 67 14.99 8.99 29.54
CA ILE A 67 15.56 9.56 28.32
C ILE A 67 14.57 10.48 27.60
N ALA A 68 13.29 10.52 27.99
CA ALA A 68 12.32 11.42 27.37
C ALA A 68 12.60 12.89 27.67
N ALA A 69 12.46 13.76 26.67
CA ALA A 69 12.66 15.20 26.82
C ALA A 69 11.46 15.92 27.46
N GLY A 70 10.26 15.32 27.41
CA GLY A 70 9.00 15.91 27.87
C GLY A 70 8.13 14.93 28.66
N PRO A 71 6.89 15.33 29.01
CA PRO A 71 5.96 14.47 29.71
C PRO A 71 5.61 13.24 28.86
N CYS A 72 5.49 12.10 29.51
CA CYS A 72 5.19 10.84 28.85
C CYS A 72 3.97 10.15 29.45
N LEU A 73 3.27 9.40 28.60
CA LEU A 73 2.30 8.39 29.01
C LEU A 73 3.02 7.05 29.10
N THR A 74 3.12 6.49 30.31
CA THR A 74 3.81 5.22 30.56
C THR A 74 2.79 4.09 30.70
N ILE A 75 2.92 3.04 29.88
CA ILE A 75 1.97 1.93 29.77
C ILE A 75 2.73 0.60 29.85
N PRO A 76 2.20 -0.45 30.50
CA PRO A 76 2.80 -1.79 30.45
C PRO A 76 3.10 -2.25 29.03
N VAL A 77 4.24 -2.93 28.83
CA VAL A 77 4.78 -3.22 27.48
C VAL A 77 3.78 -3.92 26.56
N LYS A 78 3.03 -4.92 27.06
CA LYS A 78 2.05 -5.66 26.27
C LYS A 78 0.88 -4.78 25.83
N ASP A 79 0.33 -4.02 26.76
CA ASP A 79 -0.80 -3.13 26.50
C ASP A 79 -0.40 -2.01 25.53
N ALA A 80 0.82 -1.48 25.69
CA ALA A 80 1.39 -0.46 24.82
C ALA A 80 1.56 -0.97 23.38
N LEU A 81 2.17 -2.14 23.20
CA LEU A 81 2.37 -2.76 21.88
C LEU A 81 1.05 -3.14 21.22
N SER A 82 0.07 -3.62 22.00
CA SER A 82 -1.27 -3.95 21.51
C SER A 82 -1.99 -2.70 21.01
N ARG A 83 -1.99 -1.61 21.79
CA ARG A 83 -2.56 -0.32 21.36
C ARG A 83 -1.86 0.25 20.12
N LEU A 84 -0.53 0.15 20.06
CA LEU A 84 0.23 0.54 18.87
C LEU A 84 -0.15 -0.26 17.63
N PHE A 85 -0.31 -1.58 17.75
CA PHE A 85 -0.68 -2.44 16.63
C PHE A 85 -2.02 -2.02 16.00
N TYR A 86 -3.01 -1.65 16.83
CA TYR A 86 -4.34 -1.24 16.39
C TYR A 86 -4.51 0.26 16.13
N ALA A 87 -3.48 1.09 16.37
CA ALA A 87 -3.57 2.53 16.14
C ALA A 87 -3.58 2.84 14.61
N PRO A 88 -4.57 3.60 14.10
CA PRO A 88 -4.66 3.95 12.69
C PRO A 88 -3.42 4.68 12.16
N ALA A 89 -2.85 5.58 12.97
CA ALA A 89 -1.68 6.37 12.63
C ALA A 89 -0.35 5.59 12.71
N ALA A 90 -0.34 4.40 13.32
CA ALA A 90 0.86 3.59 13.53
C ALA A 90 1.08 2.58 12.39
N GLY A 91 1.14 3.05 11.14
CA GLY A 91 1.65 2.22 10.05
C GLY A 91 3.04 1.70 10.39
N ASN A 92 3.84 2.56 11.02
CA ASN A 92 5.13 2.25 11.63
C ASN A 92 5.22 2.87 13.03
N ALA A 93 5.92 2.19 13.94
CA ALA A 93 6.33 2.72 15.24
C ALA A 93 7.85 2.90 15.26
N VAL A 94 8.32 4.00 15.84
CA VAL A 94 9.74 4.32 15.92
C VAL A 94 10.14 4.42 17.38
N PHE A 95 11.04 3.54 17.81
CA PHE A 95 11.53 3.43 19.17
C PHE A 95 12.78 4.28 19.36
N ASN A 96 12.76 5.11 20.40
CA ASN A 96 13.77 6.10 20.77
C ASN A 96 14.16 7.00 19.58
N PRO A 97 13.19 7.72 18.99
CA PRO A 97 13.44 8.51 17.79
C PRO A 97 14.52 9.55 18.02
N GLU A 98 15.45 9.70 17.06
CA GLU A 98 16.41 10.79 17.09
C GLU A 98 15.71 12.15 17.01
N GLY A 99 16.15 13.12 17.81
CA GLY A 99 15.65 14.50 17.78
C GLY A 99 15.09 14.99 19.12
N PRO A 100 14.19 15.99 19.11
CA PRO A 100 13.84 16.78 20.30
C PRO A 100 13.01 16.01 21.34
N LEU A 101 12.53 14.80 21.02
CA LEU A 101 11.72 13.99 21.91
C LEU A 101 12.56 13.22 22.95
N VAL A 102 13.86 13.07 22.70
CA VAL A 102 14.78 12.31 23.55
C VAL A 102 15.94 13.21 23.99
N LYS A 103 16.30 13.19 25.27
CA LYS A 103 17.38 14.00 25.87
C LYS A 103 18.76 13.55 25.40
N GLU A 104 18.92 12.24 25.22
CA GLU A 104 20.17 11.61 24.81
C GLU A 104 19.91 10.83 23.52
N PRO A 105 20.61 11.17 22.40
CA PRO A 105 20.39 10.48 21.14
C PRO A 105 20.77 9.00 21.28
N GLY A 106 19.82 8.14 20.91
CA GLY A 106 19.96 6.68 20.89
C GLY A 106 19.68 6.10 19.50
N PRO A 107 19.98 4.81 19.27
CA PRO A 107 19.70 4.09 18.06
C PRO A 107 18.19 4.04 17.86
N GLU A 108 17.78 4.46 16.69
CA GLU A 108 16.38 4.41 16.32
C GLU A 108 16.02 3.01 15.79
N VAL A 109 14.90 2.45 16.23
CA VAL A 109 14.38 1.18 15.69
C VAL A 109 12.97 1.40 15.14
N LYS A 110 12.81 1.19 13.82
CA LYS A 110 11.51 1.27 13.13
C LYS A 110 10.87 -0.12 13.04
N LEU A 111 9.69 -0.27 13.63
CA LEU A 111 8.91 -1.50 13.62
C LEU A 111 7.57 -1.27 12.91
N ASP A 112 7.30 -2.10 11.91
CA ASP A 112 5.98 -2.16 11.25
C ASP A 112 5.01 -3.02 12.07
N ARG A 113 3.73 -3.03 11.67
CA ARG A 113 2.68 -3.83 12.34
C ARG A 113 2.99 -5.33 12.39
N MET A 114 3.67 -5.89 11.39
CA MET A 114 4.03 -7.30 11.39
C MET A 114 5.01 -7.60 12.53
N LYS A 115 6.09 -6.80 12.62
CA LYS A 115 7.10 -6.93 13.67
C LYS A 115 6.50 -6.70 15.06
N LEU A 116 5.61 -5.70 15.21
CA LEU A 116 4.87 -5.48 16.46
C LEU A 116 4.05 -6.72 16.87
N SER A 117 3.33 -7.33 15.92
CA SER A 117 2.58 -8.57 16.20
C SER A 117 3.49 -9.73 16.59
N LEU A 118 4.67 -9.87 15.97
CA LEU A 118 5.61 -10.94 16.31
C LEU A 118 6.16 -10.75 17.73
N ILE A 119 6.48 -9.51 18.11
CA ILE A 119 6.92 -9.18 19.47
C ILE A 119 5.80 -9.47 20.49
N LEU A 120 4.55 -9.08 20.21
CA LEU A 120 3.41 -9.42 21.07
C LEU A 120 3.30 -10.94 21.27
N GLY A 121 3.33 -11.72 20.19
CA GLY A 121 3.26 -13.18 20.26
C GLY A 121 4.45 -13.82 20.98
N PHE A 122 5.65 -13.24 20.83
CA PHE A 122 6.83 -13.65 21.57
C PHE A 122 6.67 -13.42 23.09
N LEU A 123 6.11 -12.28 23.50
CA LEU A 123 5.85 -11.98 24.90
C LEU A 123 4.72 -12.85 25.49
N ASP A 124 3.84 -13.39 24.66
CA ASP A 124 2.83 -14.40 25.02
C ASP A 124 3.37 -15.84 25.00
N THR A 125 4.60 -16.03 24.53
CA THR A 125 5.28 -17.32 24.45
C THR A 125 6.57 -17.31 25.29
N PRO A 126 6.46 -17.30 26.64
CA PRO A 126 7.63 -17.17 27.52
C PRO A 126 8.62 -18.32 27.33
N GLN A 127 8.11 -19.52 27.05
CA GLN A 127 8.87 -20.71 26.69
C GLN A 127 8.38 -21.23 25.35
N GLU A 128 9.32 -21.52 24.46
CA GLU A 128 8.99 -22.05 23.15
C GLU A 128 8.50 -23.51 23.30
N PRO A 129 7.33 -23.86 22.72
CA PRO A 129 6.79 -25.20 22.83
C PRO A 129 7.60 -26.21 22.01
N ALA A 130 7.67 -27.45 22.49
CA ALA A 130 8.39 -28.53 21.80
C ALA A 130 7.77 -28.89 20.45
N ASP A 131 6.43 -28.88 20.35
CA ASP A 131 5.69 -29.05 19.09
C ASP A 131 5.13 -27.70 18.64
N LEU A 132 5.86 -27.03 17.76
CA LEU A 132 5.48 -25.72 17.24
C LEU A 132 4.20 -25.77 16.40
N HIS A 133 4.00 -26.81 15.59
CA HIS A 133 2.84 -26.92 14.69
C HIS A 133 1.55 -27.07 15.48
N ALA A 134 1.53 -27.98 16.46
CA ALA A 134 0.37 -28.17 17.33
C ALA A 134 0.09 -26.91 18.16
N ALA A 135 1.13 -26.26 18.70
CA ALA A 135 0.97 -25.04 19.47
C ALA A 135 0.46 -23.86 18.63
N ALA A 136 0.96 -23.69 17.40
CA ALA A 136 0.52 -22.64 16.48
C ALA A 136 -0.95 -22.83 16.08
N ALA A 137 -1.34 -24.06 15.73
CA ALA A 137 -2.73 -24.40 15.42
C ALA A 137 -3.65 -24.21 16.64
N GLY A 138 -3.20 -24.60 17.84
CA GLY A 138 -3.95 -24.40 19.08
C GLY A 138 -4.12 -22.92 19.44
N ALA A 139 -3.07 -22.10 19.28
CA ALA A 139 -3.15 -20.66 19.51
C ALA A 139 -4.13 -19.99 18.54
N LEU A 140 -4.08 -20.36 17.25
CA LEU A 140 -5.06 -19.91 16.26
C LEU A 140 -6.48 -20.32 16.65
N ALA A 141 -6.68 -21.56 17.10
CA ALA A 141 -8.00 -22.06 17.51
C ALA A 141 -8.56 -21.33 18.75
N ALA A 142 -7.67 -20.89 19.63
CA ALA A 142 -8.02 -20.11 20.83
C ALA A 142 -8.25 -18.62 20.55
N GLY A 143 -8.04 -18.13 19.31
CA GLY A 143 -8.10 -16.70 18.99
C GLY A 143 -6.86 -15.91 19.45
N GLU A 144 -5.79 -16.58 19.85
CA GLU A 144 -4.52 -15.98 20.28
C GLU A 144 -3.66 -15.61 19.05
N PHE A 145 -4.16 -14.72 18.19
CA PHE A 145 -3.60 -14.51 16.84
C PHE A 145 -2.16 -13.99 16.83
N HIS A 146 -1.78 -13.09 17.75
CA HIS A 146 -0.38 -12.61 17.84
C HIS A 146 0.57 -13.75 18.20
N LYS A 147 0.19 -14.60 19.16
CA LYS A 147 0.96 -15.79 19.56
C LYS A 147 1.04 -16.80 18.43
N ALA A 148 -0.06 -17.04 17.72
CA ALA A 148 -0.07 -17.90 16.54
C ALA A 148 0.88 -17.36 15.46
N ASN A 149 0.89 -16.04 15.22
CA ASN A 149 1.77 -15.39 14.25
C ASN A 149 3.25 -15.65 14.60
N TYR A 150 3.63 -15.41 15.85
CA TYR A 150 4.98 -15.70 16.33
C TYR A 150 5.35 -17.19 16.15
N LEU A 151 4.48 -18.12 16.54
CA LEU A 151 4.77 -19.55 16.42
C LEU A 151 4.91 -20.00 14.96
N PHE A 152 4.06 -19.51 14.05
CA PHE A 152 4.21 -19.77 12.61
C PHE A 152 5.46 -19.13 12.01
N TYR A 153 5.84 -17.94 12.48
CA TYR A 153 7.12 -17.33 12.11
C TYR A 153 8.30 -18.22 12.53
N ARG A 154 8.27 -18.83 13.72
CA ARG A 154 9.32 -19.77 14.16
C ARG A 154 9.36 -21.05 13.33
N ILE A 155 8.21 -21.58 12.92
CA ILE A 155 8.14 -22.70 11.97
C ILE A 155 8.77 -22.30 10.65
N PHE A 156 8.40 -21.12 10.13
CA PHE A 156 8.94 -20.60 8.88
C PHE A 156 10.46 -20.44 8.90
N GLU A 157 11.02 -19.87 9.97
CA GLU A 157 12.48 -19.72 10.11
C GLU A 157 13.22 -21.06 10.15
N ARG A 158 12.65 -22.09 10.79
CA ARG A 158 13.31 -23.39 10.99
C ARG A 158 13.16 -24.33 9.81
N GLU A 159 11.96 -24.37 9.25
CA GLU A 159 11.55 -25.38 8.29
C GLU A 159 11.46 -24.84 6.86
N GLY A 160 11.53 -23.52 6.69
CA GLY A 160 11.45 -22.84 5.41
C GLY A 160 10.03 -22.63 4.88
N GLN A 161 9.92 -21.91 3.76
CA GLN A 161 8.63 -21.51 3.17
C GLN A 161 7.75 -22.70 2.77
N ASP A 162 8.36 -23.78 2.28
CA ASP A 162 7.65 -24.95 1.75
C ASP A 162 6.90 -25.73 2.84
N LYS A 163 7.21 -25.47 4.11
CA LYS A 163 6.57 -26.07 5.28
C LYS A 163 5.54 -25.16 5.94
N ILE A 164 5.38 -23.93 5.41
CA ILE A 164 4.28 -23.06 5.82
C ILE A 164 2.96 -23.72 5.41
N THR A 165 2.18 -24.11 6.41
CA THR A 165 0.82 -24.60 6.19
C THR A 165 -0.09 -23.46 5.71
N ALA A 166 -1.21 -23.80 5.07
CA ALA A 166 -2.25 -22.84 4.69
C ALA A 166 -2.87 -22.08 5.90
N LEU A 167 -2.47 -22.43 7.13
CA LEU A 167 -2.91 -21.78 8.38
C LEU A 167 -2.16 -20.48 8.68
N TYR A 168 -0.91 -20.31 8.23
CA TYR A 168 -0.17 -19.09 8.56
C TYR A 168 -0.76 -17.84 7.84
N PRO A 169 -1.03 -17.86 6.52
CA PRO A 169 -1.70 -16.74 5.87
C PRO A 169 -3.04 -16.38 6.51
N ARG A 170 -3.72 -17.38 7.06
CA ARG A 170 -4.98 -17.22 7.76
C ARG A 170 -4.81 -16.48 9.10
N VAL A 171 -3.75 -16.74 9.87
CA VAL A 171 -3.42 -15.90 11.04
C VAL A 171 -3.21 -14.44 10.64
N LEU A 172 -2.52 -14.20 9.52
CA LEU A 172 -2.28 -12.86 9.02
C LEU A 172 -3.58 -12.16 8.60
N MET A 173 -4.53 -12.90 8.01
CA MET A 173 -5.87 -12.39 7.69
C MET A 173 -6.62 -11.96 8.96
N GLU A 174 -6.59 -12.74 10.04
CA GLU A 174 -7.25 -12.35 11.31
C GLU A 174 -6.60 -11.13 11.98
N LEU A 175 -5.30 -10.93 11.75
CA LEU A 175 -4.57 -9.75 12.20
C LEU A 175 -4.75 -8.53 11.26
N GLY A 176 -5.60 -8.63 10.24
CA GLY A 176 -5.81 -7.58 9.24
C GLY A 176 -4.61 -7.34 8.30
N GLN A 177 -3.60 -8.22 8.32
CA GLN A 177 -2.39 -8.17 7.48
C GLN A 177 -2.64 -8.84 6.12
N HIS A 178 -3.72 -8.41 5.43
CA HIS A 178 -4.18 -8.98 4.17
C HIS A 178 -3.12 -8.95 3.06
N ARG A 179 -2.31 -7.88 3.00
CA ARG A 179 -1.25 -7.74 2.00
C ARG A 179 -0.19 -8.83 2.14
N GLN A 180 0.26 -9.12 3.36
CA GLN A 180 1.26 -10.13 3.64
C GLN A 180 0.68 -11.53 3.41
N ALA A 181 -0.57 -11.76 3.83
CA ALA A 181 -1.28 -13.00 3.52
C ALA A 181 -1.38 -13.23 1.99
N TYR A 182 -1.74 -12.20 1.23
CA TYR A 182 -1.81 -12.26 -0.23
C TYR A 182 -0.47 -12.64 -0.86
N PHE A 183 0.63 -12.01 -0.45
CA PHE A 183 1.95 -12.33 -0.99
C PHE A 183 2.38 -13.77 -0.73
N MET A 184 1.94 -14.37 0.37
CA MET A 184 2.19 -15.78 0.65
C MET A 184 1.35 -16.74 -0.19
N LEU A 185 0.17 -16.31 -0.62
CA LEU A 185 -0.83 -17.17 -1.27
C LEU A 185 -0.86 -17.04 -2.80
N LYS A 186 -0.50 -15.87 -3.35
CA LYS A 186 -0.73 -15.53 -4.77
C LYS A 186 -0.10 -16.50 -5.78
N ASP A 187 1.00 -17.14 -5.39
CA ASP A 187 1.76 -18.07 -6.24
C ASP A 187 1.38 -19.54 -5.97
N LEU A 188 0.52 -19.81 -4.99
CA LEU A 188 0.08 -21.15 -4.63
C LEU A 188 -1.15 -21.57 -5.43
N ALA A 189 -1.06 -22.73 -6.08
CA ALA A 189 -2.15 -23.32 -6.86
C ALA A 189 -2.87 -24.45 -6.10
N THR A 190 -3.24 -24.19 -4.84
CA THR A 190 -3.99 -25.14 -4.00
C THR A 190 -5.42 -24.66 -3.72
N PRO A 191 -6.39 -25.58 -3.50
CA PRO A 191 -7.76 -25.21 -3.12
C PRO A 191 -7.82 -24.30 -1.88
N GLU A 192 -6.98 -24.56 -0.89
CA GLU A 192 -6.88 -23.76 0.34
C GLU A 192 -6.40 -22.35 0.03
N ALA A 193 -5.41 -22.20 -0.85
CA ALA A 193 -4.88 -20.91 -1.25
C ALA A 193 -5.93 -20.11 -2.02
N TRP A 194 -6.64 -20.72 -2.97
CA TRP A 194 -7.75 -20.05 -3.68
C TRP A 194 -8.87 -19.65 -2.74
N CYS A 195 -9.23 -20.50 -1.77
CA CYS A 195 -10.25 -20.17 -0.78
C CYS A 195 -9.83 -19.01 0.14
N ASN A 196 -8.56 -18.94 0.54
CA ASN A 196 -8.02 -17.83 1.33
C ASN A 196 -7.90 -16.54 0.49
N LEU A 197 -7.46 -16.64 -0.77
CA LEU A 197 -7.41 -15.48 -1.69
C LEU A 197 -8.81 -14.93 -1.95
N ALA A 198 -9.80 -15.80 -2.16
CA ALA A 198 -11.20 -15.40 -2.30
C ALA A 198 -11.68 -14.61 -1.08
N PHE A 199 -11.31 -15.06 0.12
CA PHE A 199 -11.60 -14.33 1.35
C PHE A 199 -10.87 -12.98 1.40
N ILE A 200 -9.58 -12.91 1.06
CA ILE A 200 -8.84 -11.64 1.05
C ILE A 200 -9.52 -10.63 0.12
N TYR A 201 -9.86 -11.03 -1.10
CA TYR A 201 -10.56 -10.16 -2.05
C TYR A 201 -11.95 -9.76 -1.54
N PHE A 202 -12.67 -10.66 -0.87
CA PHE A 202 -13.93 -10.34 -0.21
C PHE A 202 -13.74 -9.25 0.86
N GLU A 203 -12.71 -9.39 1.70
CA GLU A 203 -12.39 -8.44 2.78
C GLU A 203 -11.83 -7.09 2.31
N THR A 204 -11.25 -7.05 1.12
CA THR A 204 -10.81 -5.79 0.51
C THR A 204 -11.88 -5.15 -0.39
N GLY A 205 -13.06 -5.77 -0.51
CA GLY A 205 -14.19 -5.25 -1.29
C GLY A 205 -14.17 -5.59 -2.79
N ASP A 206 -13.22 -6.40 -3.26
CA ASP A 206 -13.12 -6.87 -4.65
C ASP A 206 -13.95 -8.14 -4.87
N LEU A 207 -15.27 -7.96 -4.87
CA LEU A 207 -16.23 -9.06 -4.99
C LEU A 207 -16.06 -9.89 -6.29
N PRO A 208 -15.75 -9.30 -7.47
CA PRO A 208 -15.50 -10.06 -8.69
C PRO A 208 -14.33 -11.05 -8.56
N HIS A 209 -13.17 -10.61 -8.09
CA HIS A 209 -12.03 -11.52 -7.92
C HIS A 209 -12.27 -12.53 -6.80
N ALA A 210 -12.98 -12.13 -5.73
CA ALA A 210 -13.38 -13.07 -4.69
C ALA A 210 -14.22 -14.22 -5.27
N ALA A 211 -15.20 -13.92 -6.12
CA ALA A 211 -16.02 -14.92 -6.80
C ALA A 211 -15.20 -15.77 -7.77
N GLU A 212 -14.27 -15.15 -8.52
CA GLU A 212 -13.39 -15.85 -9.46
C GLU A 212 -12.52 -16.90 -8.75
N PHE A 213 -11.83 -16.52 -7.68
CA PHE A 213 -10.99 -17.44 -6.92
C PHE A 213 -11.81 -18.52 -6.22
N LEU A 214 -13.00 -18.18 -5.71
CA LEU A 214 -13.87 -19.15 -5.07
C LEU A 214 -14.39 -20.20 -6.05
N ALA A 215 -14.67 -19.81 -7.30
CA ALA A 215 -15.08 -20.73 -8.36
C ALA A 215 -13.99 -21.75 -8.74
N ARG A 216 -12.71 -21.45 -8.46
CA ARG A 216 -11.60 -22.38 -8.69
C ARG A 216 -11.52 -23.47 -7.62
N VAL A 217 -12.17 -23.30 -6.46
CA VAL A 217 -12.16 -24.29 -5.37
C VAL A 217 -13.01 -25.51 -5.78
N PRO A 218 -12.40 -26.71 -5.96
CA PRO A 218 -13.13 -27.90 -6.39
C PRO A 218 -14.19 -28.33 -5.37
N ALA A 219 -15.31 -28.84 -5.89
CA ALA A 219 -16.35 -29.43 -5.05
C ALA A 219 -15.86 -30.75 -4.41
N GLY A 220 -16.41 -31.09 -3.24
CA GLY A 220 -16.09 -32.35 -2.54
C GLY A 220 -14.74 -32.34 -1.82
N THR A 221 -14.14 -31.15 -1.66
CA THR A 221 -12.97 -30.95 -0.79
C THR A 221 -13.40 -30.74 0.66
N SER A 222 -12.48 -30.81 1.61
CA SER A 222 -12.74 -30.43 3.01
C SER A 222 -13.03 -28.93 3.20
N LEU A 223 -13.04 -28.15 2.11
CA LEU A 223 -13.32 -26.72 2.10
C LEU A 223 -14.78 -26.42 1.69
N GLU A 224 -15.62 -27.44 1.49
CA GLU A 224 -16.99 -27.29 0.99
C GLU A 224 -17.84 -26.36 1.87
N ASP A 225 -17.77 -26.52 3.19
CA ASP A 225 -18.47 -25.65 4.14
C ASP A 225 -17.98 -24.20 4.00
N ARG A 226 -16.66 -24.00 3.94
CA ARG A 226 -16.07 -22.66 3.81
C ARG A 226 -16.40 -22.01 2.47
N ARG A 227 -16.42 -22.79 1.40
CA ARG A 227 -16.84 -22.35 0.07
C ARG A 227 -18.31 -21.92 0.08
N THR A 228 -19.16 -22.68 0.76
CA THR A 228 -20.60 -22.37 0.92
C THR A 228 -20.79 -21.07 1.69
N LEU A 229 -20.07 -20.90 2.80
CA LEU A 229 -20.09 -19.68 3.60
C LEU A 229 -19.66 -18.46 2.80
N LEU A 230 -18.49 -18.50 2.16
CA LEU A 230 -17.99 -17.41 1.31
C LEU A 230 -18.94 -17.10 0.15
N THR A 231 -19.53 -18.12 -0.48
CA THR A 231 -20.49 -17.94 -1.56
C THR A 231 -21.74 -17.20 -1.08
N ALA A 232 -22.26 -17.56 0.09
CA ALA A 232 -23.42 -16.91 0.67
C ALA A 232 -23.11 -15.46 1.07
N LEU A 233 -21.96 -15.21 1.68
CA LEU A 233 -21.52 -13.86 2.05
C LEU A 233 -21.26 -12.97 0.82
N LEU A 234 -20.63 -13.50 -0.23
CA LEU A 234 -20.44 -12.78 -1.50
C LEU A 234 -21.77 -12.40 -2.15
N LYS A 235 -22.73 -13.33 -2.18
CA LYS A 235 -24.09 -13.05 -2.68
C LYS A 235 -24.76 -11.94 -1.88
N ALA A 236 -24.62 -11.97 -0.56
CA ALA A 236 -25.17 -10.94 0.32
C ALA A 236 -24.52 -9.57 0.06
N SER A 237 -23.18 -9.51 -0.03
CA SER A 237 -22.44 -8.26 -0.33
C SER A 237 -22.78 -7.68 -1.69
N ALA A 238 -23.07 -8.53 -2.67
CA ALA A 238 -23.49 -8.11 -4.00
C ALA A 238 -24.97 -7.66 -4.06
N GLY A 239 -25.70 -7.64 -2.94
CA GLY A 239 -27.12 -7.30 -2.88
C GLY A 239 -28.06 -8.35 -3.48
N GLY A 240 -27.56 -9.57 -3.71
CA GLY A 240 -28.36 -10.69 -4.21
C GLY A 240 -29.30 -11.24 -3.14
N SER A 241 -30.35 -11.95 -3.55
CA SER A 241 -31.25 -12.70 -2.65
C SER A 241 -30.79 -14.15 -2.44
N GLY A 242 -31.38 -14.86 -1.48
CA GLY A 242 -31.16 -16.30 -1.29
C GLY A 242 -29.84 -16.69 -0.62
N PHE A 243 -29.20 -15.77 0.08
CA PHE A 243 -28.01 -16.04 0.91
C PHE A 243 -28.36 -16.50 2.33
N GLN A 244 -29.56 -16.20 2.83
CA GLN A 244 -29.92 -16.49 4.22
C GLN A 244 -30.05 -17.99 4.49
N ASP A 245 -30.72 -18.74 3.63
CA ASP A 245 -30.96 -20.17 3.85
C ASP A 245 -29.65 -20.99 3.89
N PRO A 246 -28.68 -20.76 2.98
CA PRO A 246 -27.35 -21.38 3.12
C PRO A 246 -26.67 -21.05 4.45
N LEU A 247 -26.70 -19.80 4.92
CA LEU A 247 -26.08 -19.42 6.19
C LEU A 247 -26.79 -20.07 7.38
N ARG A 248 -28.12 -20.10 7.38
CA ARG A 248 -28.91 -20.76 8.44
C ARG A 248 -28.64 -22.27 8.49
N ALA A 249 -28.51 -22.92 7.34
CA ALA A 249 -28.19 -24.33 7.25
C ALA A 249 -26.80 -24.68 7.83
N MET A 250 -25.90 -23.70 7.93
CA MET A 250 -24.55 -23.87 8.47
C MET A 250 -24.44 -23.64 9.99
N ILE A 251 -25.46 -23.05 10.63
CA ILE A 251 -25.49 -22.80 12.09
C ILE A 251 -25.29 -24.08 12.94
N PRO A 252 -25.78 -25.28 12.58
CA PRO A 252 -25.50 -26.49 13.36
C PRO A 252 -24.10 -27.10 13.09
N GLY A 253 -23.30 -26.52 12.17
CA GLY A 253 -22.07 -27.10 11.66
C GLY A 253 -20.77 -26.59 12.30
N PRO A 254 -19.61 -26.98 11.75
CA PRO A 254 -18.30 -26.58 12.28
C PRO A 254 -18.02 -25.07 12.14
N LEU A 255 -18.68 -24.39 11.20
CA LEU A 255 -18.57 -22.95 10.96
C LEU A 255 -19.77 -22.18 11.53
N ALA A 256 -20.38 -22.70 12.60
CA ALA A 256 -21.59 -22.16 13.21
C ALA A 256 -21.46 -20.69 13.62
N ALA A 257 -20.34 -20.33 14.25
CA ALA A 257 -20.15 -19.00 14.81
C ALA A 257 -19.91 -17.97 13.70
N GLU A 258 -19.19 -18.35 12.66
CA GLU A 258 -18.89 -17.57 11.48
C GLU A 258 -20.14 -17.34 10.64
N ALA A 259 -20.93 -18.40 10.41
CA ALA A 259 -22.22 -18.30 9.72
C ALA A 259 -23.20 -17.42 10.51
N SER A 260 -23.25 -17.57 11.83
CA SER A 260 -24.10 -16.75 12.71
C SER A 260 -23.66 -15.29 12.70
N CYS A 261 -22.36 -15.01 12.86
CA CYS A 261 -21.81 -13.66 12.83
C CYS A 261 -22.03 -12.99 11.47
N GLY A 262 -21.78 -13.72 10.37
CA GLY A 262 -22.00 -13.24 9.01
C GLY A 262 -23.48 -12.94 8.72
N LEU A 263 -24.39 -13.84 9.10
CA LEU A 263 -25.83 -13.62 8.94
C LEU A 263 -26.31 -12.43 9.79
N ALA A 264 -25.85 -12.32 11.05
CA ALA A 264 -26.16 -11.18 11.91
C ALA A 264 -25.72 -9.85 11.27
N ALA A 265 -24.51 -9.79 10.71
CA ALA A 265 -24.00 -8.58 10.06
C ALA A 265 -24.79 -8.20 8.80
N ILE A 266 -25.32 -9.18 8.08
CA ILE A 266 -26.18 -8.93 6.92
C ILE A 266 -27.57 -8.45 7.35
N LEU A 267 -28.19 -9.10 8.34
CA LEU A 267 -29.50 -8.70 8.86
C LEU A 267 -29.48 -7.28 9.42
N TYR A 268 -28.44 -6.94 10.19
CA TYR A 268 -28.25 -5.59 10.73
C TYR A 268 -28.23 -4.51 9.63
N ARG A 269 -27.54 -4.75 8.51
CA ARG A 269 -27.38 -3.76 7.43
C ARG A 269 -28.52 -3.73 6.41
N SER A 270 -29.15 -4.87 6.14
CA SER A 270 -30.16 -5.00 5.09
C SER A 270 -31.56 -4.58 5.52
N ALA A 271 -31.82 -4.50 6.83
CA ALA A 271 -33.12 -4.14 7.36
C ALA A 271 -33.02 -3.09 8.49
N PRO A 272 -32.45 -1.89 8.23
CA PRO A 272 -32.34 -0.85 9.23
C PRO A 272 -33.75 -0.43 9.71
N GLY A 273 -34.02 -0.65 10.99
CA GLY A 273 -35.32 -0.35 11.61
C GLY A 273 -36.33 -1.50 11.64
N ASP A 274 -36.04 -2.66 11.02
CA ASP A 274 -36.83 -3.87 11.23
C ASP A 274 -36.44 -4.52 12.56
N ARG A 275 -37.29 -4.34 13.57
CA ARG A 275 -37.05 -4.87 14.91
C ARG A 275 -36.92 -6.39 14.93
N VAL A 276 -37.66 -7.11 14.08
CA VAL A 276 -37.61 -8.59 14.05
C VAL A 276 -36.26 -9.05 13.51
N ALA A 277 -35.78 -8.43 12.44
CA ALA A 277 -34.46 -8.72 11.87
C ALA A 277 -33.32 -8.36 12.84
N LEU A 278 -33.44 -7.24 13.56
CA LEU A 278 -32.46 -6.82 14.56
C LEU A 278 -32.44 -7.74 15.79
N ASP A 279 -33.59 -8.23 16.24
CA ASP A 279 -33.68 -9.21 17.32
C ASP A 279 -33.04 -10.56 16.92
N GLU A 280 -33.27 -11.03 15.68
CA GLU A 280 -32.58 -12.21 15.13
C GLU A 280 -31.06 -11.98 15.04
N ALA A 281 -30.63 -10.83 14.50
CA ALA A 281 -29.22 -10.47 14.40
C ALA A 281 -28.54 -10.45 15.78
N ARG A 282 -29.21 -9.90 16.80
CA ARG A 282 -28.71 -9.89 18.18
C ARG A 282 -28.52 -11.31 18.72
N THR A 283 -29.48 -12.20 18.54
CA THR A 283 -29.37 -13.59 19.01
C THR A 283 -28.23 -14.33 18.31
N LEU A 284 -28.09 -14.17 16.99
CA LEU A 284 -27.01 -14.78 16.21
C LEU A 284 -25.63 -14.25 16.61
N ALA A 285 -25.49 -12.93 16.77
CA ALA A 285 -24.23 -12.33 17.21
C ALA A 285 -23.88 -12.72 18.67
N SER A 286 -24.86 -12.88 19.54
CA SER A 286 -24.65 -13.38 20.91
C SER A 286 -24.13 -14.82 20.93
N ALA A 287 -24.68 -15.68 20.07
CA ALA A 287 -24.21 -17.06 19.92
C ALA A 287 -22.79 -17.12 19.35
N ALA A 288 -22.47 -16.27 18.38
CA ALA A 288 -21.12 -16.16 17.83
C ALA A 288 -20.12 -15.68 18.90
N ALA A 289 -20.47 -14.66 19.69
CA ALA A 289 -19.60 -14.09 20.71
C ALA A 289 -19.11 -15.10 21.78
N ALA A 290 -19.79 -16.23 21.93
CA ALA A 290 -19.39 -17.31 22.82
C ALA A 290 -18.16 -18.11 22.32
N ARG A 291 -17.74 -17.94 21.06
CA ARG A 291 -16.56 -18.60 20.49
C ARG A 291 -15.36 -17.66 20.43
N PRO A 292 -14.18 -18.05 20.93
CA PRO A 292 -13.01 -17.17 21.00
C PRO A 292 -12.61 -16.50 19.68
N GLY A 293 -12.62 -17.23 18.56
CA GLY A 293 -12.23 -16.68 17.25
C GLY A 293 -13.13 -15.51 16.81
N THR A 294 -14.45 -15.68 16.91
CA THR A 294 -15.44 -14.68 16.46
C THR A 294 -15.76 -13.64 17.53
N ALA A 295 -15.33 -13.84 18.79
CA ALA A 295 -15.74 -13.05 19.95
C ALA A 295 -15.57 -11.55 19.74
N PHE A 296 -14.40 -11.12 19.29
CA PHE A 296 -14.11 -9.71 19.02
C PHE A 296 -15.12 -9.08 18.05
N LYS A 297 -15.35 -9.73 16.90
CA LYS A 297 -16.18 -9.20 15.82
C LYS A 297 -17.66 -9.24 16.21
N ALA A 298 -18.09 -10.34 16.82
CA ALA A 298 -19.44 -10.52 17.30
C ALA A 298 -19.80 -9.51 18.41
N LEU A 299 -18.90 -9.22 19.35
CA LEU A 299 -19.10 -8.18 20.37
C LEU A 299 -19.16 -6.77 19.76
N SER A 300 -18.30 -6.46 18.79
CA SER A 300 -18.35 -5.19 18.06
C SER A 300 -19.69 -4.99 17.33
N LEU A 301 -20.18 -6.06 16.67
CA LEU A 301 -21.48 -6.07 16.00
C LEU A 301 -22.64 -5.96 17.00
N LEU A 302 -22.60 -6.69 18.11
CA LEU A 302 -23.60 -6.59 19.19
C LEU A 302 -23.68 -5.17 19.74
N GLY A 303 -22.54 -4.49 19.92
CA GLY A 303 -22.52 -3.09 20.31
C GLY A 303 -23.33 -2.22 19.34
N SER A 304 -23.10 -2.40 18.04
CA SER A 304 -23.80 -1.65 16.98
C SER A 304 -25.30 -1.96 16.93
N ILE A 305 -25.68 -3.24 16.99
CA ILE A 305 -27.08 -3.68 17.04
C ILE A 305 -27.79 -3.08 18.25
N LYS A 306 -27.21 -3.20 19.46
CA LYS A 306 -27.83 -2.69 20.68
C LYS A 306 -27.92 -1.17 20.70
N PHE A 307 -26.91 -0.48 20.16
CA PHE A 307 -26.96 0.97 19.99
C PHE A 307 -28.13 1.38 19.09
N SER A 308 -28.33 0.69 17.96
CA SER A 308 -29.44 0.95 17.04
C SER A 308 -30.82 0.69 17.67
N LEU A 309 -30.90 -0.25 18.63
CA LEU A 309 -32.10 -0.56 19.40
C LEU A 309 -32.35 0.40 20.57
N GLY A 310 -31.40 1.30 20.87
CA GLY A 310 -31.47 2.23 22.01
C GLY A 310 -30.98 1.65 23.34
N ASP A 311 -30.44 0.44 23.35
CA ASP A 311 -29.87 -0.24 24.52
C ASP A 311 -28.42 0.23 24.77
N PHE A 312 -28.24 1.54 24.97
CA PHE A 312 -26.90 2.18 24.99
C PHE A 312 -25.96 1.62 26.06
N ARG A 313 -26.47 1.20 27.23
CA ARG A 313 -25.63 0.63 28.30
C ARG A 313 -25.01 -0.69 27.87
N GLU A 314 -25.81 -1.59 27.32
CA GLU A 314 -25.30 -2.86 26.84
C GLU A 314 -24.43 -2.68 25.58
N ALA A 315 -24.71 -1.67 24.75
CA ALA A 315 -23.86 -1.33 23.61
C ALA A 315 -22.44 -0.93 24.05
N GLU A 316 -22.34 -0.04 25.03
CA GLU A 316 -21.07 0.36 25.66
C GLU A 316 -20.32 -0.86 26.20
N GLU A 317 -20.98 -1.73 26.95
CA GLU A 317 -20.37 -2.92 27.52
C GLU A 317 -19.81 -3.87 26.46
N ASN A 318 -20.54 -4.11 25.36
CA ASN A 318 -20.04 -4.97 24.29
C ASN A 318 -18.84 -4.35 23.56
N TRP A 319 -18.84 -3.04 23.29
CA TRP A 319 -17.69 -2.37 22.69
C TRP A 319 -16.48 -2.29 23.63
N THR A 320 -16.69 -2.10 24.93
CA THR A 320 -15.61 -2.16 25.93
C THR A 320 -15.04 -3.58 26.03
N ASN A 321 -15.87 -4.62 26.00
CA ASN A 321 -15.42 -6.01 25.96
C ASN A 321 -14.69 -6.35 24.65
N ALA A 322 -15.16 -5.83 23.51
CA ALA A 322 -14.45 -5.98 22.23
C ALA A 322 -13.09 -5.26 22.26
N PHE A 323 -13.02 -4.07 22.85
CA PHE A 323 -11.78 -3.30 23.02
C PHE A 323 -10.77 -4.04 23.91
N ALA A 324 -11.23 -4.80 24.91
CA ALA A 324 -10.36 -5.62 25.74
C ALA A 324 -9.72 -6.79 24.96
N LEU A 325 -10.38 -7.29 23.90
CA LEU A 325 -9.84 -8.33 23.02
C LEU A 325 -8.90 -7.75 21.96
N ALA A 326 -9.27 -6.63 21.37
CA ALA A 326 -8.42 -5.89 20.42
C ALA A 326 -8.63 -4.38 20.62
N PRO A 327 -7.63 -3.63 21.13
CA PRO A 327 -7.78 -2.24 21.56
C PRO A 327 -7.81 -1.26 20.39
N MET A 328 -8.78 -1.42 19.49
CA MET A 328 -9.02 -0.51 18.37
C MET A 328 -9.60 0.83 18.86
N PRO A 329 -9.00 1.98 18.51
CA PRO A 329 -9.49 3.30 18.89
C PRO A 329 -10.98 3.54 18.54
N ALA A 330 -11.44 3.01 17.41
CA ALA A 330 -12.83 3.11 16.98
C ALA A 330 -13.84 2.50 17.98
N LEU A 331 -13.48 1.40 18.66
CA LEU A 331 -14.37 0.77 19.65
C LEU A 331 -14.52 1.62 20.90
N LEU A 332 -13.42 2.25 21.33
CA LEU A 332 -13.45 3.18 22.45
C LEU A 332 -14.25 4.45 22.10
N ALA A 333 -14.13 4.94 20.86
CA ALA A 333 -14.95 6.04 20.35
C ALA A 333 -16.45 5.68 20.34
N ASN A 334 -16.80 4.48 19.88
CA ASN A 334 -18.19 3.99 19.88
C ASN A 334 -18.74 3.83 21.31
N ALA A 335 -17.95 3.26 22.23
CA ALA A 335 -18.29 3.22 23.65
C ALA A 335 -18.53 4.63 24.22
N GLY A 336 -17.67 5.60 23.86
CA GLY A 336 -17.86 7.02 24.18
C GLY A 336 -19.18 7.60 23.66
N ALA A 337 -19.58 7.26 22.42
CA ALA A 337 -20.85 7.68 21.84
C ALA A 337 -22.08 7.10 22.57
N ALA A 338 -22.00 5.85 23.03
CA ALA A 338 -23.02 5.26 23.90
C ALA A 338 -23.10 6.00 25.25
N LEU A 339 -21.96 6.35 25.86
CA LEU A 339 -21.91 7.09 27.11
C LEU A 339 -22.48 8.51 26.99
N ILE A 340 -22.28 9.18 25.84
CA ILE A 340 -22.93 10.47 25.53
C ILE A 340 -24.45 10.32 25.55
N SER A 341 -24.97 9.25 24.92
CA SER A 341 -26.40 8.96 24.87
C SER A 341 -26.99 8.66 26.25
N LEU A 342 -26.19 8.06 27.15
CA LEU A 342 -26.52 7.83 28.56
C LEU A 342 -26.35 9.08 29.46
N ARG A 343 -25.81 10.18 28.92
CA ARG A 343 -25.44 11.39 29.67
C ARG A 343 -24.40 11.15 30.78
N SER A 344 -23.60 10.10 30.65
CA SER A 344 -22.49 9.77 31.57
C SER A 344 -21.22 10.54 31.20
N TYR A 345 -21.31 11.88 31.17
CA TYR A 345 -20.26 12.75 30.60
C TYR A 345 -18.89 12.61 31.25
N GLY A 346 -18.81 12.34 32.55
CA GLY A 346 -17.53 12.08 33.22
C GLY A 346 -16.82 10.84 32.66
N GLU A 347 -17.56 9.80 32.29
CA GLU A 347 -17.01 8.60 31.65
C GLU A 347 -16.63 8.86 30.18
N VAL A 348 -17.37 9.74 29.49
CA VAL A 348 -17.03 10.20 28.13
C VAL A 348 -15.67 10.90 28.12
N LEU A 349 -15.43 11.81 29.07
CA LEU A 349 -14.15 12.51 29.19
C LEU A 349 -13.00 11.56 29.53
N ALA A 350 -13.25 10.52 30.35
CA ALA A 350 -12.26 9.48 30.60
C ALA A 350 -11.95 8.65 29.35
N ALA A 351 -12.96 8.29 28.55
CA ALA A 351 -12.78 7.61 27.28
C ALA A 351 -12.02 8.49 26.27
N ALA A 352 -12.33 9.79 26.20
CA ALA A 352 -11.62 10.74 25.34
C ALA A 352 -10.15 10.88 25.73
N ALA A 353 -9.82 10.94 27.03
CA ALA A 353 -8.44 10.98 27.50
C ALA A 353 -7.66 9.69 27.22
N ASP A 354 -8.31 8.52 27.29
CA ASP A 354 -7.70 7.22 26.95
C ASP A 354 -7.52 7.05 25.43
N LEU A 355 -8.39 7.69 24.64
CA LEU A 355 -8.38 7.68 23.17
C LEU A 355 -7.37 8.67 22.57
N SER A 356 -7.17 9.83 23.21
CA SER A 356 -6.42 10.95 22.62
C SER A 356 -4.97 10.67 22.21
N PRO A 357 -4.21 9.75 22.85
CA PRO A 357 -2.87 9.41 22.38
C PRO A 357 -2.90 8.68 21.03
N TRP A 358 -3.97 7.94 20.73
CA TRP A 358 -4.05 7.01 19.60
C TRP A 358 -4.89 7.54 18.44
N ASP A 359 -5.90 8.35 18.75
CA ASP A 359 -6.79 9.01 17.80
C ASP A 359 -7.30 10.34 18.38
N ALA A 360 -6.48 11.38 18.24
CA ALA A 360 -6.78 12.71 18.76
C ALA A 360 -8.07 13.30 18.15
N ALA A 361 -8.35 13.01 16.89
CA ALA A 361 -9.52 13.53 16.19
C ALA A 361 -10.82 12.94 16.77
N ALA A 362 -10.86 11.61 16.97
CA ALA A 362 -12.01 10.97 17.60
C ALA A 362 -12.19 11.42 19.06
N ALA A 363 -11.10 11.59 19.82
CA ALA A 363 -11.14 12.11 21.18
C ALA A 363 -11.72 13.54 21.24
N GLU A 364 -11.31 14.42 20.32
CA GLU A 364 -11.86 15.77 20.20
C GLU A 364 -13.35 15.77 19.84
N GLY A 365 -13.78 14.83 18.99
CA GLY A 365 -15.19 14.62 18.67
C GLY A 365 -16.01 14.28 19.91
N LEU A 366 -15.50 13.39 20.77
CA LEU A 366 -16.15 13.05 22.04
C LEU A 366 -16.26 14.25 22.98
N VAL A 367 -15.17 14.99 23.19
CA VAL A 367 -15.18 16.21 24.04
C VAL A 367 -16.15 17.25 23.51
N SER A 368 -16.21 17.42 22.19
CA SER A 368 -17.10 18.40 21.55
C SER A 368 -18.57 18.10 21.78
N ALA A 369 -18.95 16.84 22.00
CA ALA A 369 -20.31 16.42 22.31
C ALA A 369 -20.69 16.56 23.81
N VAL A 370 -19.74 16.91 24.69
CA VAL A 370 -19.99 17.10 26.12
C VAL A 370 -20.44 18.55 26.41
N PRO A 371 -21.46 18.77 27.25
CA PRO A 371 -21.84 20.10 27.74
C PRO A 371 -20.73 20.80 28.56
N ASP A 372 -20.63 22.14 28.50
CA ASP A 372 -19.55 22.90 29.15
C ASP A 372 -19.52 22.74 30.68
N ASP A 373 -20.69 22.62 31.32
CA ASP A 373 -20.83 22.39 32.75
C ASP A 373 -20.25 21.02 33.18
N ALA A 374 -20.45 20.00 32.34
CA ALA A 374 -19.87 18.68 32.56
C ALA A 374 -18.35 18.65 32.30
N ILE A 375 -17.85 19.45 31.35
CA ILE A 375 -16.39 19.62 31.14
C ILE A 375 -15.75 20.23 32.39
N ALA A 376 -16.37 21.24 32.99
CA ALA A 376 -15.89 21.88 34.22
C ALA A 376 -15.87 20.92 35.43
N ALA A 377 -16.77 19.94 35.47
CA ALA A 377 -16.82 18.91 36.53
C ALA A 377 -15.68 17.89 36.44
N GLY A 378 -15.03 17.75 35.27
CA GLY A 378 -13.89 16.86 35.05
C GLY A 378 -14.26 15.39 34.82
N PRO A 379 -13.25 14.52 34.57
CA PRO A 379 -13.48 13.12 34.24
C PRO A 379 -13.87 12.30 35.48
N ALA A 380 -14.76 11.33 35.31
CA ALA A 380 -15.06 10.32 36.33
C ALA A 380 -14.03 9.18 36.28
N PRO A 381 -13.69 8.53 37.40
CA PRO A 381 -12.88 7.34 37.37
C PRO A 381 -13.60 6.25 36.57
N ARG A 382 -12.93 5.73 35.53
CA ARG A 382 -13.49 4.66 34.72
C ARG A 382 -13.62 3.41 35.60
N LYS A 383 -14.82 2.83 35.66
CA LYS A 383 -15.00 1.47 36.19
C LYS A 383 -14.30 0.54 35.21
N THR A 384 -13.07 0.15 35.51
CA THR A 384 -12.40 -0.91 34.75
C THR A 384 -13.22 -2.17 34.91
N ALA A 385 -13.82 -2.65 33.82
CA ALA A 385 -14.39 -3.98 33.79
C ALA A 385 -13.24 -4.96 34.10
N ALA A 386 -13.38 -5.73 35.18
CA ALA A 386 -12.48 -6.84 35.42
C ALA A 386 -12.50 -7.73 34.17
N PRO A 387 -11.36 -8.25 33.69
CA PRO A 387 -11.36 -9.16 32.56
C PRO A 387 -12.34 -10.29 32.86
N ALA A 388 -13.31 -10.49 31.97
CA ALA A 388 -14.21 -11.63 32.06
C ALA A 388 -13.32 -12.87 32.16
N ALA A 389 -13.39 -13.58 33.28
CA ALA A 389 -12.71 -14.84 33.44
C ALA A 389 -13.09 -15.73 32.25
N SER A 390 -12.10 -16.28 31.55
CA SER A 390 -12.34 -17.36 30.58
C SER A 390 -13.34 -18.33 31.20
N PRO A 391 -14.40 -18.76 30.47
CA PRO A 391 -15.30 -19.77 31.00
C PRO A 391 -14.45 -20.97 31.40
N ALA A 392 -14.43 -21.27 32.71
CA ALA A 392 -13.64 -22.33 33.28
C ALA A 392 -13.97 -23.63 32.53
N ALA A 393 -12.95 -24.25 31.95
CA ALA A 393 -13.06 -25.56 31.34
C ALA A 393 -13.74 -26.51 32.35
N ALA A 394 -14.89 -27.06 31.97
CA ALA A 394 -15.53 -28.12 32.73
C ALA A 394 -14.51 -29.28 32.92
N PRO A 395 -14.50 -29.95 34.09
CA PRO A 395 -13.54 -31.00 34.35
C PRO A 395 -13.70 -32.16 33.36
N PRO A 396 -12.61 -32.83 32.96
CA PRO A 396 -12.65 -33.89 31.96
C PRO A 396 -13.47 -35.07 32.50
N ARG A 397 -14.58 -35.39 31.83
CA ARG A 397 -15.26 -36.66 32.03
C ARG A 397 -14.34 -37.76 31.49
N THR A 398 -14.07 -38.73 32.36
CA THR A 398 -13.26 -39.92 32.12
C THR A 398 -13.65 -40.62 30.82
N ALA A 399 -12.65 -40.80 29.96
CA ALA A 399 -12.74 -41.55 28.71
C ALA A 399 -13.18 -42.99 28.98
N THR A 400 -14.28 -43.40 28.36
CA THR A 400 -14.49 -44.80 28.02
C THR A 400 -14.21 -44.91 26.52
N GLN A 401 -13.29 -45.79 26.17
CA GLN A 401 -12.80 -46.04 24.80
C GLN A 401 -13.95 -46.33 23.82
N ALA A 402 -13.98 -45.60 22.71
CA ALA A 402 -14.51 -46.08 21.45
C ALA A 402 -13.72 -45.43 20.29
N ALA A 403 -13.34 -46.26 19.34
CA ALA A 403 -12.40 -45.99 18.28
C ALA A 403 -12.96 -45.11 17.15
N GLY A 404 -12.06 -44.35 16.51
CA GLY A 404 -12.14 -44.00 15.09
C GLY A 404 -12.98 -42.79 14.70
N PHE A 405 -12.28 -41.69 14.42
CA PHE A 405 -12.49 -40.65 13.39
C PHE A 405 -12.03 -39.30 13.96
N GLY A 406 -10.86 -38.83 13.50
CA GLY A 406 -10.36 -37.52 13.87
C GLY A 406 -11.12 -36.43 13.10
N GLU A 407 -12.10 -35.83 13.76
CA GLU A 407 -12.71 -34.57 13.29
C GLU A 407 -11.73 -33.43 13.56
N LYS A 408 -11.26 -32.82 12.47
CA LYS A 408 -10.47 -31.58 12.50
C LYS A 408 -11.45 -30.42 12.70
N GLU A 409 -11.46 -29.83 13.88
CA GLU A 409 -12.13 -28.54 14.11
C GLU A 409 -11.48 -27.46 13.25
N SER A 410 -12.32 -26.74 12.51
CA SER A 410 -11.96 -25.74 11.53
C SER A 410 -12.36 -24.37 12.08
N VAL A 411 -11.40 -23.50 12.35
CA VAL A 411 -11.61 -22.26 13.13
C VAL A 411 -11.68 -21.03 12.22
N PHE A 412 -12.62 -20.93 11.26
CA PHE A 412 -12.97 -19.79 10.35
C PHE A 412 -13.16 -18.39 10.99
N ASP A 413 -12.88 -17.24 10.35
CA ASP A 413 -13.39 -15.93 10.81
C ASP A 413 -13.43 -14.85 9.70
N TYR A 414 -14.41 -13.91 9.74
CA TYR A 414 -14.79 -12.94 8.66
C TYR A 414 -14.91 -11.49 9.17
N PHE A 415 -14.54 -10.47 8.36
CA PHE A 415 -14.77 -8.99 8.40
C PHE A 415 -13.62 -8.00 8.73
N ASP A 416 -13.25 -7.18 7.73
CA ASP A 416 -12.90 -5.75 7.70
C ASP A 416 -13.39 -5.03 6.38
N ALA A 417 -14.11 -5.72 5.46
CA ALA A 417 -14.64 -5.14 4.19
C ALA A 417 -15.85 -4.18 4.29
N MET A 418 -16.42 -4.00 5.48
CA MET A 418 -17.85 -3.65 5.58
C MET A 418 -18.08 -2.39 6.42
N LYS A 419 -17.18 -1.40 6.31
CA LYS A 419 -17.37 -0.03 6.81
C LYS A 419 -18.11 0.84 5.78
N LYS A 420 -19.40 1.07 6.02
CA LYS A 420 -20.11 2.32 5.70
C LYS A 420 -21.49 2.29 6.39
N GLU A 421 -21.68 3.10 7.43
CA GLU A 421 -22.99 3.65 7.81
C GLU A 421 -22.87 5.18 7.97
N PRO A 422 -23.87 5.97 7.54
CA PRO A 422 -23.84 7.42 7.58
C PRO A 422 -24.40 8.00 8.90
N ALA A 423 -23.90 9.16 9.30
CA ALA A 423 -24.66 10.07 10.16
C ALA A 423 -25.83 10.70 9.36
N PRO A 424 -27.01 10.98 9.96
CA PRO A 424 -28.11 11.61 9.26
C PRO A 424 -27.73 13.06 8.92
N GLY A 425 -27.55 13.34 7.63
CA GLY A 425 -27.36 14.71 7.13
C GLY A 425 -25.93 15.12 6.78
N ALA A 426 -25.13 14.27 6.13
CA ALA A 426 -24.01 14.70 5.27
C ALA A 426 -23.74 13.61 4.22
N ALA A 427 -23.60 14.00 2.96
CA ALA A 427 -23.44 13.05 1.86
C ALA A 427 -22.03 12.43 1.85
N PRO A 428 -21.90 11.09 1.76
CA PRO A 428 -20.61 10.43 1.71
C PRO A 428 -19.99 10.45 0.31
N SER A 429 -18.75 10.92 0.19
CA SER A 429 -17.83 10.60 -0.91
C SER A 429 -16.96 9.41 -0.50
N ALA A 430 -17.00 8.32 -1.25
CA ALA A 430 -15.88 7.38 -1.30
C ALA A 430 -15.76 6.86 -2.73
N SER A 431 -14.59 7.03 -3.31
CA SER A 431 -14.13 6.31 -4.49
C SER A 431 -12.87 5.57 -4.06
N LEU A 432 -12.89 4.25 -4.18
CA LEU A 432 -11.71 3.45 -4.40
C LEU A 432 -11.83 2.93 -5.84
N GLU A 433 -10.73 3.03 -6.53
CA GLU A 433 -10.61 3.12 -7.97
C GLU A 433 -10.87 1.78 -8.67
N ARG A 434 -11.53 1.86 -9.84
CA ARG A 434 -11.74 0.75 -10.76
C ARG A 434 -10.43 0.49 -11.51
N ALA A 435 -9.86 -0.70 -11.36
CA ALA A 435 -8.96 -1.25 -12.36
C ALA A 435 -9.79 -2.00 -13.42
N ASP A 436 -9.78 -1.49 -14.64
CA ASP A 436 -10.30 -2.16 -15.83
C ASP A 436 -9.43 -3.37 -16.18
N ILE A 437 -10.02 -4.58 -16.24
CA ILE A 437 -9.44 -5.71 -16.97
C ILE A 437 -10.42 -6.17 -18.05
N SER A 438 -9.99 -5.86 -19.26
CA SER A 438 -10.52 -6.23 -20.56
C SER A 438 -10.76 -7.74 -20.69
N SER A 439 -12.00 -8.08 -21.03
CA SER A 439 -12.45 -9.41 -21.41
C SER A 439 -11.97 -9.79 -22.82
N ARG A 440 -11.27 -10.92 -22.97
CA ARG A 440 -11.14 -11.59 -24.28
C ARG A 440 -11.39 -13.09 -24.15
N ALA A 441 -12.58 -13.51 -24.54
CA ALA A 441 -12.95 -14.91 -24.74
C ALA A 441 -12.36 -15.46 -26.06
N PRO A 442 -12.13 -16.78 -26.18
CA PRO A 442 -11.48 -17.38 -27.34
C PRO A 442 -12.46 -17.59 -28.49
N THR A 443 -12.11 -17.15 -29.70
CA THR A 443 -12.87 -17.46 -30.92
C THR A 443 -12.12 -18.51 -31.74
N VAL A 444 -12.77 -19.66 -31.92
CA VAL A 444 -12.34 -20.78 -32.76
C VAL A 444 -12.38 -20.37 -34.24
N SER A 445 -11.29 -20.64 -34.96
CA SER A 445 -11.20 -20.46 -36.41
C SER A 445 -11.90 -21.60 -37.16
N ARG A 446 -12.78 -21.26 -38.12
CA ARG A 446 -12.94 -22.06 -39.35
C ARG A 446 -13.25 -21.15 -40.54
N ARG A 447 -12.45 -21.34 -41.58
CA ARG A 447 -12.32 -20.56 -42.83
C ARG A 447 -13.07 -21.28 -43.95
N THR A 448 -13.83 -20.56 -44.79
CA THR A 448 -13.79 -20.59 -46.28
C THR A 448 -14.83 -19.62 -46.89
N GLN A 449 -14.58 -19.24 -48.14
CA GLN A 449 -14.83 -17.95 -48.82
C GLN A 449 -16.01 -18.05 -49.87
N PRO A 450 -16.26 -17.10 -50.83
CA PRO A 450 -17.56 -16.48 -51.19
C PRO A 450 -18.07 -16.88 -52.63
N PRO A 451 -18.87 -16.15 -53.48
CA PRO A 451 -19.49 -14.79 -53.47
C PRO A 451 -20.97 -14.70 -54.08
N PRO A 452 -21.46 -13.63 -54.79
CA PRO A 452 -22.53 -12.66 -54.43
C PRO A 452 -23.70 -12.63 -55.48
N PRO A 453 -24.41 -11.51 -55.87
CA PRO A 453 -24.79 -10.21 -55.26
C PRO A 453 -26.31 -9.87 -55.40
N ALA A 454 -26.78 -8.76 -54.80
CA ALA A 454 -27.70 -7.76 -55.41
C ALA A 454 -28.10 -6.64 -54.41
N GLU A 455 -27.78 -5.39 -54.75
CA GLU A 455 -28.45 -4.15 -54.29
C GLU A 455 -29.76 -3.92 -55.11
N PRO A 456 -30.54 -2.81 -55.01
CA PRO A 456 -30.50 -1.62 -54.14
C PRO A 456 -31.89 -1.16 -53.62
N SER A 457 -31.94 0.01 -52.96
CA SER A 457 -33.02 1.05 -52.97
C SER A 457 -33.35 1.54 -51.54
N ALA A 458 -32.80 2.67 -51.08
CA ALA A 458 -33.23 4.07 -51.32
C ALA A 458 -34.54 4.47 -50.61
N ALA A 459 -34.45 5.41 -49.65
CA ALA A 459 -35.22 6.67 -49.57
C ALA A 459 -35.11 7.34 -48.18
N THR A 460 -34.51 8.53 -48.16
CA THR A 460 -34.74 9.66 -47.23
C THR A 460 -36.01 10.45 -47.72
N PRO A 461 -36.48 11.60 -47.20
CA PRO A 461 -36.20 12.38 -45.96
C PRO A 461 -37.45 13.08 -45.30
N ALA A 462 -37.18 13.95 -44.29
CA ALA A 462 -37.86 15.25 -43.97
C ALA A 462 -39.26 15.21 -43.27
N ALA A 463 -39.70 16.15 -42.41
CA ALA A 463 -39.17 17.41 -41.87
C ALA A 463 -40.04 17.92 -40.68
N ALA A 464 -39.44 18.81 -39.87
CA ALA A 464 -39.96 20.05 -39.26
C ALA A 464 -41.25 20.09 -38.41
N GLY A 465 -41.15 20.76 -37.25
CA GLY A 465 -42.28 21.35 -36.52
C GLY A 465 -41.87 21.99 -35.20
N ALA A 466 -41.65 23.30 -35.19
CA ALA A 466 -41.36 24.13 -34.02
C ALA A 466 -42.63 24.53 -33.25
N GLY A 467 -42.50 24.78 -31.94
CA GLY A 467 -43.54 25.41 -31.11
C GLY A 467 -43.10 25.53 -29.65
N ALA A 468 -43.09 26.75 -29.13
CA ALA A 468 -42.29 27.21 -28.00
C ALA A 468 -42.96 27.14 -26.60
N ALA A 469 -42.11 27.36 -25.60
CA ALA A 469 -42.35 28.00 -24.29
C ALA A 469 -42.95 27.16 -23.14
N ASN A 470 -42.07 26.68 -22.25
CA ASN A 470 -42.07 27.07 -20.83
C ASN A 470 -40.81 26.52 -20.12
N GLU A 471 -39.84 27.41 -19.86
CA GLU A 471 -38.71 27.17 -18.96
C GLU A 471 -39.16 27.21 -17.49
N PRO A 472 -38.57 26.34 -16.66
CA PRO A 472 -37.91 26.85 -15.46
C PRO A 472 -36.43 26.40 -15.39
N ALA A 473 -35.63 27.26 -14.75
CA ALA A 473 -34.18 27.26 -14.67
C ALA A 473 -33.54 25.95 -14.14
N PRO A 474 -32.35 25.55 -14.65
CA PRO A 474 -31.55 24.50 -14.03
C PRO A 474 -30.66 25.08 -12.91
N GLU A 475 -30.88 24.58 -11.70
CA GLU A 475 -29.99 24.78 -10.55
C GLU A 475 -28.57 24.27 -10.85
N ALA A 476 -27.58 25.09 -10.49
CA ALA A 476 -26.17 24.81 -10.62
C ALA A 476 -25.76 23.57 -9.81
N LYS A 477 -25.43 22.48 -10.53
CA LYS A 477 -24.74 21.31 -9.95
C LYS A 477 -23.30 21.70 -9.59
N ARG A 478 -23.08 22.00 -8.31
CA ARG A 478 -21.74 22.02 -7.69
C ARG A 478 -21.13 20.62 -7.80
N ALA A 479 -20.10 20.49 -8.64
CA ALA A 479 -19.22 19.34 -8.68
C ALA A 479 -18.51 19.20 -7.32
N ARG A 480 -18.76 18.10 -6.60
CA ARG A 480 -18.03 17.73 -5.39
C ARG A 480 -16.72 17.06 -5.83
N SER A 481 -15.63 17.66 -5.38
CA SER A 481 -14.25 17.19 -5.49
C SER A 481 -14.11 15.81 -4.84
N SER A 482 -13.69 14.82 -5.62
CA SER A 482 -13.18 13.54 -5.15
C SER A 482 -11.81 13.76 -4.48
N GLU A 483 -11.68 13.21 -3.28
CA GLU A 483 -10.44 13.06 -2.52
C GLU A 483 -9.39 12.32 -3.36
N VAL A 484 -8.20 12.89 -3.43
CA VAL A 484 -7.09 12.46 -4.28
C VAL A 484 -6.04 11.79 -3.39
N GLN A 485 -5.71 10.54 -3.72
CA GLN A 485 -4.46 9.89 -3.32
C GLN A 485 -3.37 10.24 -4.35
N PHE A 486 -2.14 10.40 -3.87
CA PHE A 486 -0.99 10.77 -4.69
C PHE A 486 -0.47 9.56 -5.46
N GLU A 487 -0.46 9.67 -6.79
CA GLU A 487 0.23 8.73 -7.67
C GLU A 487 1.72 9.11 -7.78
N ASP A 488 2.54 8.62 -6.84
CA ASP A 488 3.99 8.50 -7.04
C ASP A 488 4.27 7.33 -8.02
N TYR A 489 5.50 7.10 -8.47
CA TYR A 489 5.83 5.91 -9.29
C TYR A 489 5.28 4.59 -8.70
N GLY A 490 4.95 4.59 -7.40
CA GLY A 490 3.91 3.79 -6.76
C GLY A 490 2.94 3.05 -7.68
N GLU A 491 2.00 3.68 -8.40
CA GLU A 491 1.04 2.88 -9.19
C GLU A 491 1.65 2.25 -10.45
N LEU A 492 2.72 2.81 -11.02
CA LEU A 492 3.50 2.11 -12.05
C LEU A 492 4.21 0.88 -11.46
N PHE A 493 4.68 0.95 -10.21
CA PHE A 493 5.24 -0.17 -9.45
C PHE A 493 4.17 -1.18 -8.98
N GLU A 494 2.95 -0.74 -8.69
CA GLU A 494 1.82 -1.61 -8.29
C GLU A 494 1.17 -2.30 -9.49
N ALA A 495 0.97 -1.59 -10.60
CA ALA A 495 0.60 -2.19 -11.88
C ALA A 495 1.70 -3.12 -12.40
N ALA A 496 2.98 -2.74 -12.21
CA ALA A 496 4.10 -3.62 -12.47
C ALA A 496 4.10 -4.84 -11.56
N ALA A 497 3.71 -4.74 -10.27
CA ALA A 497 3.67 -5.84 -9.29
C ALA A 497 2.60 -6.91 -9.60
N ALA A 498 1.59 -6.56 -10.42
CA ALA A 498 0.50 -7.45 -10.81
C ALA A 498 0.85 -8.45 -11.94
N SER A 499 1.92 -8.23 -12.72
CA SER A 499 2.32 -9.14 -13.80
C SER A 499 3.16 -10.33 -13.29
N LYS A 500 2.91 -11.55 -13.78
CA LYS A 500 3.60 -12.77 -13.33
C LYS A 500 4.95 -12.96 -14.05
N PRO A 501 6.00 -13.47 -13.37
CA PRO A 501 7.28 -13.81 -14.01
C PRO A 501 7.15 -14.87 -15.14
N ASP A 502 6.09 -15.68 -15.16
CA ASP A 502 5.81 -16.66 -16.21
C ASP A 502 5.50 -16.05 -17.60
N GLN A 503 5.19 -14.74 -17.69
CA GLN A 503 4.98 -14.07 -18.97
C GLN A 503 6.28 -13.92 -19.78
N ALA A 504 7.46 -14.03 -19.17
CA ALA A 504 8.74 -13.89 -19.86
C ALA A 504 8.99 -14.98 -20.93
N ARG A 505 8.41 -16.17 -20.79
CA ARG A 505 8.55 -17.25 -21.79
C ARG A 505 7.67 -17.04 -23.03
N GLY A 506 6.60 -16.25 -22.93
CA GLY A 506 5.75 -15.85 -24.04
C GLY A 506 6.12 -14.49 -24.65
N ASP A 507 7.17 -13.85 -24.13
CA ASP A 507 7.56 -12.51 -24.52
C ASP A 507 8.55 -12.54 -25.70
N ASP A 508 8.08 -12.15 -26.88
CA ASP A 508 8.90 -12.09 -28.10
C ASP A 508 10.16 -11.24 -27.97
N PHE A 509 10.14 -10.18 -27.14
CA PHE A 509 11.32 -9.35 -26.91
C PHE A 509 12.34 -10.09 -26.04
N MET A 510 11.92 -10.64 -24.90
CA MET A 510 12.82 -11.33 -23.98
C MET A 510 13.36 -12.64 -24.58
N ASN A 511 12.59 -13.31 -25.44
CA ASN A 511 13.05 -14.47 -26.20
C ASN A 511 14.24 -14.16 -27.13
N ARG A 512 14.46 -12.89 -27.51
CA ARG A 512 15.66 -12.48 -28.27
C ARG A 512 16.93 -12.62 -27.44
N ALA A 513 16.86 -12.47 -26.11
CA ALA A 513 17.99 -12.67 -25.22
C ALA A 513 18.52 -14.10 -25.29
N LEU A 514 17.60 -15.08 -25.25
CA LEU A 514 17.92 -16.51 -25.35
C LEU A 514 18.50 -16.87 -26.72
N ARG A 515 17.91 -16.35 -27.80
CA ARG A 515 18.44 -16.56 -29.17
C ARG A 515 19.84 -15.98 -29.35
N LEU A 516 20.08 -14.79 -28.80
CA LEU A 516 21.41 -14.17 -28.85
C LEU A 516 22.43 -14.98 -28.04
N ALA A 517 22.05 -15.43 -26.84
CA ALA A 517 22.91 -16.29 -26.04
C ALA A 517 23.29 -17.56 -26.83
N SER A 518 22.31 -18.29 -27.38
CA SER A 518 22.59 -19.49 -28.19
C SER A 518 23.46 -19.22 -29.42
N SER A 519 23.22 -18.11 -30.13
CA SER A 519 24.06 -17.71 -31.27
C SER A 519 25.51 -17.42 -30.85
N LEU A 520 25.71 -16.77 -29.70
CA LEU A 520 27.06 -16.54 -29.16
C LEU A 520 27.71 -17.84 -28.65
N GLU A 521 26.93 -18.79 -28.13
CA GLU A 521 27.44 -20.12 -27.74
C GLU A 521 27.99 -20.90 -28.94
N GLU A 522 27.27 -20.87 -30.07
CA GLU A 522 27.69 -21.45 -31.33
C GLU A 522 28.96 -20.77 -31.88
N GLU A 523 29.04 -19.44 -31.80
CA GLU A 523 30.18 -18.67 -32.30
C GLU A 523 31.45 -18.82 -31.44
N THR A 524 31.30 -18.88 -30.11
CA THR A 524 32.43 -18.89 -29.18
C THR A 524 32.84 -20.29 -28.72
N GLY A 525 31.98 -21.30 -28.94
CA GLY A 525 32.18 -22.67 -28.46
C GLY A 525 32.13 -22.81 -26.93
N ARG A 526 31.52 -21.85 -26.23
CA ARG A 526 31.41 -21.80 -24.75
C ARG A 526 30.00 -21.41 -24.36
N LYS A 527 29.54 -21.87 -23.19
CA LYS A 527 28.23 -21.48 -22.65
C LYS A 527 28.19 -19.99 -22.31
N ILE A 528 27.11 -19.33 -22.68
CA ILE A 528 26.89 -17.90 -22.44
C ILE A 528 25.84 -17.76 -21.35
N TYR A 529 26.30 -17.43 -20.15
CA TYR A 529 25.43 -17.20 -19.01
C TYR A 529 24.95 -15.75 -18.99
N PHE A 530 23.77 -15.51 -18.42
CA PHE A 530 23.29 -14.18 -18.08
C PHE A 530 24.05 -13.63 -16.86
N SER A 531 25.32 -13.30 -17.09
CA SER A 531 26.28 -12.80 -16.11
C SER A 531 27.10 -11.64 -16.69
N VAL A 532 28.00 -11.05 -15.88
CA VAL A 532 28.89 -9.99 -16.35
C VAL A 532 29.83 -10.48 -17.47
N GLU A 533 30.26 -11.74 -17.42
CA GLU A 533 31.03 -12.35 -18.52
C GLU A 533 30.18 -12.42 -19.79
N GLY A 534 28.90 -12.81 -19.68
CA GLY A 534 27.97 -12.82 -20.82
C GLY A 534 27.73 -11.42 -21.41
N ILE A 535 27.58 -10.40 -20.57
CA ILE A 535 27.48 -8.99 -21.02
C ILE A 535 28.73 -8.58 -21.80
N THR A 536 29.91 -9.04 -21.38
CA THR A 536 31.17 -8.76 -22.08
C THR A 536 31.20 -9.37 -23.49
N GLU A 537 30.69 -10.59 -23.66
CA GLU A 537 30.58 -11.22 -24.99
C GLU A 537 29.53 -10.53 -25.88
N VAL A 538 28.40 -10.12 -25.30
CA VAL A 538 27.39 -9.30 -26.00
C VAL A 538 27.97 -7.96 -26.45
N GLU A 539 28.74 -7.29 -25.59
CA GLU A 539 29.41 -6.04 -25.94
C GLU A 539 30.42 -6.23 -27.08
N LYS A 540 31.25 -7.29 -27.04
CA LYS A 540 32.16 -7.62 -28.15
C LYS A 540 31.42 -7.80 -29.46
N LYS A 541 30.30 -8.53 -29.44
CA LYS A 541 29.45 -8.73 -30.63
C LYS A 541 28.93 -7.41 -31.18
N LEU A 542 28.38 -6.54 -30.33
CA LEU A 542 27.91 -5.21 -30.71
C LEU A 542 29.04 -4.40 -31.36
N ARG A 543 30.21 -4.34 -30.71
CA ARG A 543 31.36 -3.59 -31.24
C ARG A 543 31.80 -4.11 -32.61
N LEU A 544 31.88 -5.43 -32.80
CA LEU A 544 32.24 -6.03 -34.08
C LEU A 544 31.23 -5.70 -35.18
N THR A 545 29.93 -5.67 -34.87
CA THR A 545 28.89 -5.29 -35.84
C THR A 545 29.02 -3.84 -36.28
N PHE A 546 29.35 -2.93 -35.35
CA PHE A 546 29.44 -1.50 -35.64
C PHE A 546 30.80 -1.04 -36.20
N ILE A 547 31.86 -1.84 -36.03
CA ILE A 547 33.15 -1.61 -36.70
C ILE A 547 33.09 -2.02 -38.19
N LYS A 548 32.27 -3.02 -38.52
CA LYS A 548 32.06 -3.46 -39.91
C LYS A 548 31.04 -2.52 -40.58
N GLU A 549 31.52 -1.42 -41.15
CA GLU A 549 30.70 -0.33 -41.76
C GLU A 549 29.77 -0.78 -42.93
N GLU A 550 29.79 -2.04 -43.35
CA GLU A 550 28.99 -2.59 -44.47
C GLU A 550 27.71 -3.32 -44.02
N GLY A 551 27.32 -3.23 -42.74
CA GLY A 551 26.16 -3.94 -42.20
C GLY A 551 24.81 -3.44 -42.72
N ASN A 552 23.90 -4.37 -43.04
CA ASN A 552 22.50 -4.08 -43.34
C ASN A 552 21.84 -3.41 -42.11
N PRO A 553 21.25 -2.20 -42.23
CA PRO A 553 20.67 -1.48 -41.09
C PRO A 553 19.57 -2.25 -40.35
N GLY A 554 18.88 -3.18 -41.04
CA GLY A 554 17.93 -4.08 -40.39
C GLY A 554 18.61 -5.07 -39.44
N GLU A 555 19.72 -5.66 -39.84
CA GLU A 555 20.51 -6.59 -39.00
C GLU A 555 21.14 -5.87 -37.81
N THR A 556 21.62 -4.64 -38.02
CA THR A 556 22.14 -3.78 -36.95
C THR A 556 21.07 -3.46 -35.91
N THR A 557 19.84 -3.21 -36.32
CA THR A 557 18.72 -2.96 -35.40
C THR A 557 18.34 -4.23 -34.63
N GLU A 558 18.31 -5.37 -35.30
CA GLU A 558 17.99 -6.68 -34.69
C GLU A 558 19.03 -7.10 -33.64
N ILE A 559 20.32 -6.86 -33.88
CA ILE A 559 21.36 -7.17 -32.87
C ILE A 559 21.25 -6.23 -31.66
N ILE A 560 20.90 -4.96 -31.85
CA ILE A 560 20.69 -4.00 -30.77
C ILE A 560 19.50 -4.41 -29.90
N LEU A 561 18.38 -4.77 -30.52
CA LEU A 561 17.21 -5.27 -29.81
C LEU A 561 17.54 -6.54 -29.02
N SER A 562 18.32 -7.44 -29.62
CA SER A 562 18.71 -8.70 -28.96
C SER A 562 19.67 -8.48 -27.80
N ALA A 563 20.62 -7.56 -27.93
CA ALA A 563 21.53 -7.19 -26.86
C ALA A 563 20.85 -6.41 -25.73
N ALA A 564 19.90 -5.53 -26.07
CA ALA A 564 19.04 -4.85 -25.10
C ALA A 564 18.16 -5.85 -24.32
N ALA A 565 17.60 -6.83 -25.02
CA ALA A 565 16.86 -7.93 -24.41
C ALA A 565 17.76 -8.75 -23.46
N PHE A 566 19.00 -9.06 -23.87
CA PHE A 566 19.97 -9.75 -23.02
C PHE A 566 20.25 -8.99 -21.73
N LEU A 567 20.50 -7.68 -21.83
CA LEU A 567 20.74 -6.82 -20.67
C LEU A 567 19.51 -6.73 -19.75
N SER A 568 18.32 -6.61 -20.32
CA SER A 568 17.05 -6.59 -19.57
C SER A 568 16.80 -7.93 -18.87
N TYR A 569 17.05 -9.06 -19.56
CA TYR A 569 16.93 -10.41 -19.02
C TYR A 569 17.91 -10.66 -17.89
N PHE A 570 19.15 -10.17 -18.00
CA PHE A 570 20.13 -10.21 -16.92
C PHE A 570 19.60 -9.60 -15.62
N PHE A 571 19.01 -8.39 -15.69
CA PHE A 571 18.45 -7.75 -14.50
C PHE A 571 17.19 -8.45 -13.99
N GLN A 572 16.34 -8.91 -14.89
CA GLN A 572 15.11 -9.63 -14.54
C GLN A 572 15.40 -10.94 -13.80
N GLU A 573 16.33 -11.75 -14.30
CA GLU A 573 16.70 -13.02 -13.66
C GLU A 573 17.41 -12.80 -12.32
N ARG A 574 18.38 -11.88 -12.29
CA ARG A 574 19.28 -11.71 -11.13
C ARG A 574 18.66 -10.90 -10.00
N TYR A 575 17.81 -9.91 -10.31
CA TYR A 575 17.25 -8.98 -9.32
C TYR A 575 15.72 -8.92 -9.33
N ARG A 576 15.05 -9.81 -10.08
CA ARG A 576 13.58 -9.81 -10.21
C ARG A 576 13.03 -8.47 -10.73
N ALA A 577 13.86 -7.75 -11.47
CA ALA A 577 13.45 -6.51 -12.11
C ALA A 577 12.40 -6.77 -13.19
N ARG A 578 11.57 -5.76 -13.45
CA ARG A 578 10.48 -5.83 -14.43
C ARG A 578 10.67 -4.76 -15.49
N LEU A 579 10.62 -5.16 -16.75
CA LEU A 579 10.65 -4.25 -17.89
C LEU A 579 9.23 -3.80 -18.20
N LEU A 580 8.94 -2.50 -18.15
CA LEU A 580 7.64 -1.93 -18.50
C LEU A 580 7.64 -1.54 -19.96
N LYS A 581 6.73 -2.14 -20.72
CA LYS A 581 6.63 -1.91 -22.16
C LYS A 581 5.48 -0.98 -22.47
N PHE A 582 5.80 0.10 -23.15
CA PHE A 582 4.81 1.03 -23.68
C PHE A 582 4.55 0.67 -25.13
N ALA A 583 3.29 0.32 -25.45
CA ALA A 583 2.90 -0.10 -26.79
C ALA A 583 3.07 1.02 -27.83
N ASP A 584 2.88 2.27 -27.40
CA ASP A 584 2.95 3.47 -28.25
C ASP A 584 4.35 4.09 -28.34
N PHE A 585 5.36 3.45 -27.73
CA PHE A 585 6.74 3.93 -27.75
C PHE A 585 7.72 2.84 -28.21
N ASP A 586 8.78 3.31 -28.85
CA ASP A 586 9.91 2.47 -29.18
C ASP A 586 10.56 1.88 -27.91
N PRO A 587 11.21 0.71 -28.03
CA PRO A 587 11.81 0.00 -26.89
C PRO A 587 12.81 0.80 -26.06
N TRP A 588 13.47 1.82 -26.63
CA TRP A 588 14.43 2.64 -25.90
C TRP A 588 13.81 3.36 -24.69
N ALA A 589 12.51 3.63 -24.73
CA ALA A 589 11.81 4.33 -23.66
C ALA A 589 11.28 3.39 -22.58
N TRP A 590 11.48 2.07 -22.69
CA TRP A 590 10.97 1.09 -21.73
C TRP A 590 11.83 1.08 -20.45
N PRO A 591 11.30 1.51 -19.30
CA PRO A 591 12.02 1.49 -18.05
C PRO A 591 12.04 0.09 -17.46
N LEU A 592 13.12 -0.19 -16.75
CA LEU A 592 13.25 -1.35 -15.89
C LEU A 592 13.13 -0.88 -14.44
N VAL A 593 12.21 -1.51 -13.71
CA VAL A 593 11.82 -1.16 -12.35
C VAL A 593 12.02 -2.35 -11.42
N LEU A 594 12.40 -2.10 -10.16
CA LEU A 594 12.48 -3.14 -9.14
C LEU A 594 11.31 -3.03 -8.17
N PRO A 595 10.48 -4.09 -8.02
CA PRO A 595 9.40 -4.07 -7.05
C PRO A 595 9.91 -3.84 -5.63
N GLY A 596 9.38 -2.82 -4.94
CA GLY A 596 9.73 -2.51 -3.56
C GLY A 596 10.99 -1.66 -3.36
N GLN A 597 11.59 -1.15 -4.44
CA GLN A 597 12.69 -0.18 -4.39
C GLN A 597 12.38 1.02 -5.29
N ASP A 598 12.75 2.23 -4.84
CA ASP A 598 12.71 3.45 -5.67
C ASP A 598 13.93 3.49 -6.62
N PHE A 599 14.03 2.45 -7.47
CA PHE A 599 15.09 2.33 -8.47
C PHE A 599 14.47 2.09 -9.86
N LEU A 600 14.77 3.01 -10.77
CA LEU A 600 14.34 3.01 -12.15
C LEU A 600 15.52 3.28 -13.06
N THR A 601 15.65 2.47 -14.11
CA THR A 601 16.75 2.57 -15.07
C THR A 601 16.33 2.14 -16.49
N TYR A 602 17.08 2.54 -17.52
CA TYR A 602 16.70 2.30 -18.93
C TYR A 602 17.73 1.42 -19.67
N PRO A 603 17.73 0.08 -19.46
CA PRO A 603 18.73 -0.82 -20.04
C PRO A 603 18.67 -0.87 -21.57
N VAL A 604 17.46 -0.77 -22.15
CA VAL A 604 17.31 -0.78 -23.62
C VAL A 604 17.96 0.46 -24.24
N GLN A 605 17.78 1.63 -23.62
CA GLN A 605 18.39 2.87 -24.09
C GLN A 605 19.92 2.77 -24.16
N ARG A 606 20.57 2.09 -23.22
CA ARG A 606 22.04 1.96 -23.18
C ARG A 606 22.63 1.31 -24.43
N VAL A 607 21.90 0.38 -25.03
CA VAL A 607 22.29 -0.24 -26.29
C VAL A 607 21.77 0.58 -27.48
N TRP A 608 20.56 1.12 -27.36
CA TRP A 608 19.90 1.88 -28.42
C TRP A 608 20.66 3.14 -28.85
N ARG A 609 21.44 3.74 -27.95
CA ARG A 609 22.30 4.90 -28.27
C ARG A 609 23.23 4.67 -29.47
N LEU A 610 23.59 3.42 -29.75
CA LEU A 610 24.39 3.08 -30.94
C LEU A 610 23.67 3.42 -32.26
N ILE A 611 22.34 3.40 -32.27
CA ILE A 611 21.52 3.83 -33.41
C ILE A 611 21.60 5.36 -33.57
N TRP A 612 21.52 6.10 -32.45
CA TRP A 612 21.46 7.57 -32.46
C TRP A 612 22.82 8.21 -32.75
N ASP A 613 23.81 7.85 -31.96
CA ASP A 613 25.08 8.59 -31.91
C ASP A 613 26.06 8.07 -32.96
N ARG A 614 25.85 6.86 -33.50
CA ARG A 614 26.73 6.09 -34.44
C ARG A 614 28.20 6.00 -34.04
N THR A 615 28.56 6.55 -32.89
CA THR A 615 29.86 6.46 -32.27
C THR A 615 29.87 5.26 -31.36
N LEU A 616 30.99 4.55 -31.32
CA LEU A 616 31.19 3.43 -30.40
C LEU A 616 31.68 4.00 -29.06
N PRO A 617 30.91 3.87 -27.97
CA PRO A 617 31.41 4.19 -26.65
C PRO A 617 32.61 3.33 -26.23
N GLU A 618 33.21 3.68 -25.09
CA GLU A 618 34.40 3.03 -24.56
C GLU A 618 34.18 1.55 -24.20
N PRO A 619 35.18 0.67 -24.38
CA PRO A 619 35.10 -0.72 -23.94
C PRO A 619 34.66 -0.85 -22.47
N GLY A 620 33.80 -1.84 -22.20
CA GLY A 620 33.25 -2.14 -20.89
C GLY A 620 32.10 -1.22 -20.47
N TRP A 621 31.51 -0.41 -21.36
CA TRP A 621 30.41 0.49 -20.97
C TRP A 621 29.20 -0.28 -20.44
N LEU A 622 28.85 -1.44 -21.01
CA LEU A 622 27.68 -2.21 -20.56
C LEU A 622 27.96 -2.84 -19.21
N THR A 623 29.19 -3.30 -19.00
CA THR A 623 29.65 -3.82 -17.73
C THR A 623 29.66 -2.74 -16.63
N ARG A 624 30.16 -1.53 -16.93
CA ARG A 624 30.14 -0.40 -15.97
C ARG A 624 28.71 0.00 -15.60
N TYR A 625 27.81 0.06 -16.58
CA TYR A 625 26.39 0.29 -16.33
C TYR A 625 25.78 -0.81 -15.46
N ALA A 626 26.04 -2.09 -15.77
CA ALA A 626 25.53 -3.22 -14.99
C ALA A 626 26.05 -3.21 -13.55
N GLN A 627 27.32 -2.90 -13.34
CA GLN A 627 27.93 -2.77 -12.01
C GLN A 627 27.34 -1.61 -11.21
N TRP A 628 27.11 -0.46 -11.86
CA TRP A 628 26.45 0.67 -11.22
C TRP A 628 25.02 0.29 -10.79
N ALA A 629 24.21 -0.25 -11.70
CA ALA A 629 22.85 -0.65 -11.38
C ALA A 629 22.83 -1.73 -10.28
N GLU A 630 23.71 -2.73 -10.34
CA GLU A 630 23.87 -3.73 -9.27
C GLU A 630 24.22 -3.10 -7.91
N SER A 631 25.08 -2.08 -7.89
CA SER A 631 25.46 -1.38 -6.65
C SER A 631 24.29 -0.62 -6.04
N GLU A 632 23.48 0.04 -6.88
CA GLU A 632 22.27 0.77 -6.46
C GLU A 632 21.20 -0.18 -5.91
N ILE A 633 21.02 -1.32 -6.58
CA ILE A 633 20.04 -2.35 -6.20
C ILE A 633 20.40 -3.01 -4.85
N ARG A 634 21.69 -3.31 -4.65
CA ARG A 634 22.16 -4.05 -3.45
C ARG A 634 22.25 -3.17 -2.21
N SER A 635 22.64 -1.92 -2.40
CA SER A 635 22.90 -0.99 -1.32
C SER A 635 22.27 0.36 -1.64
N PRO A 636 20.91 0.47 -1.56
CA PRO A 636 20.22 1.73 -1.74
C PRO A 636 20.64 2.67 -0.60
N SER A 637 21.68 3.46 -0.84
CA SER A 637 22.19 4.42 0.13
C SER A 637 21.24 5.63 0.20
N ALA A 638 21.06 6.21 1.38
CA ALA A 638 20.40 7.51 1.51
C ALA A 638 21.25 8.57 0.79
N LYS A 639 20.87 8.87 -0.46
CA LYS A 639 21.60 9.84 -1.28
C LYS A 639 21.25 11.26 -0.83
N VAL A 640 22.20 12.17 -0.99
CA VAL A 640 21.92 13.60 -0.86
C VAL A 640 21.15 14.03 -2.10
N THR A 641 19.94 14.59 -1.92
CA THR A 641 19.04 14.97 -3.00
C THR A 641 18.64 16.46 -2.92
N GLY A 642 17.96 16.96 -3.94
CA GLY A 642 17.28 18.26 -3.92
C GLY A 642 18.18 19.46 -3.60
N ALA A 643 17.67 20.38 -2.79
CA ALA A 643 18.38 21.60 -2.40
C ALA A 643 19.68 21.29 -1.65
N ASP A 644 19.72 20.22 -0.86
CA ASP A 644 20.92 19.86 -0.10
C ASP A 644 22.02 19.29 -0.99
N ALA A 645 21.66 18.57 -2.06
CA ALA A 645 22.61 18.15 -3.08
C ALA A 645 23.24 19.35 -3.77
N VAL A 646 22.44 20.34 -4.13
CA VAL A 646 22.92 21.60 -4.74
C VAL A 646 23.84 22.37 -3.77
N LYS A 647 23.45 22.53 -2.50
CA LYS A 647 24.28 23.20 -1.48
C LYS A 647 25.63 22.50 -1.30
N ARG A 648 25.63 21.16 -1.28
CA ARG A 648 26.83 20.33 -1.17
C ARG A 648 27.55 20.10 -2.50
N ARG A 649 27.02 20.63 -3.61
CA ARG A 649 27.51 20.44 -4.99
C ARG A 649 27.68 18.96 -5.37
N VAL A 650 26.78 18.11 -4.87
CA VAL A 650 26.75 16.67 -5.14
C VAL A 650 26.03 16.43 -6.46
N ARG A 651 26.78 15.94 -7.44
CA ARG A 651 26.25 15.52 -8.74
C ARG A 651 25.78 14.06 -8.65
N SER A 652 24.65 13.73 -9.29
CA SER A 652 24.23 12.34 -9.46
C SER A 652 25.22 11.55 -10.31
N HIS A 653 25.18 10.24 -10.16
CA HIS A 653 25.98 9.33 -10.99
C HIS A 653 25.69 9.55 -12.50
N PRO A 654 26.69 9.46 -13.40
CA PRO A 654 26.48 9.68 -14.83
C PRO A 654 25.38 8.81 -15.46
N GLU A 655 25.26 7.56 -15.01
CA GLU A 655 24.21 6.65 -15.47
C GLU A 655 22.81 7.11 -15.01
N ARG A 656 22.69 7.61 -13.77
CA ARG A 656 21.43 8.19 -13.27
C ARG A 656 21.02 9.44 -14.05
N LEU A 657 22.00 10.27 -14.43
CA LEU A 657 21.73 11.43 -15.29
C LEU A 657 21.28 11.00 -16.69
N THR A 658 21.86 9.92 -17.23
CA THR A 658 21.43 9.35 -18.53
C THR A 658 19.99 8.80 -18.44
N ASP A 659 19.61 8.21 -17.31
CA ASP A 659 18.23 7.78 -17.08
C ASP A 659 17.28 8.98 -17.03
N ALA A 660 17.63 10.05 -16.31
CA ALA A 660 16.84 11.28 -16.26
C ALA A 660 16.71 11.97 -17.64
N GLU A 661 17.77 11.96 -18.45
CA GLU A 661 17.73 12.46 -19.83
C GLU A 661 16.81 11.62 -20.72
N THR A 662 16.86 10.30 -20.58
CA THR A 662 16.01 9.36 -21.32
C THR A 662 14.54 9.58 -20.96
N GLU A 663 14.26 9.68 -19.67
CA GLU A 663 12.93 9.95 -19.16
C GLU A 663 12.42 11.33 -19.59
N HIS A 664 13.27 12.35 -19.52
CA HIS A 664 12.92 13.68 -20.02
C HIS A 664 12.54 13.66 -21.49
N ARG A 665 13.32 12.95 -22.33
CA ARG A 665 13.01 12.80 -23.75
C ARG A 665 11.68 12.07 -23.96
N HIS A 666 11.44 10.99 -23.22
CA HIS A 666 10.20 10.23 -23.27
C HIS A 666 8.98 11.12 -22.94
N ILE A 667 9.03 11.84 -21.82
CA ILE A 667 7.92 12.69 -21.37
C ILE A 667 7.69 13.87 -22.32
N VAL A 668 8.73 14.45 -22.91
CA VAL A 668 8.56 15.51 -23.91
C VAL A 668 7.86 15.00 -25.18
N ILE A 669 8.16 13.79 -25.62
CA ILE A 669 7.46 13.16 -26.76
C ILE A 669 5.99 12.90 -26.38
N LEU A 670 5.73 12.36 -25.20
CA LEU A 670 4.37 12.19 -24.69
C LEU A 670 3.62 13.53 -24.62
N ALA A 671 4.25 14.58 -24.10
CA ALA A 671 3.65 15.90 -24.01
C ALA A 671 3.30 16.49 -25.38
N ALA A 672 3.99 16.09 -26.45
CA ALA A 672 3.67 16.50 -27.81
C ALA A 672 2.41 15.82 -28.37
N THR A 673 1.97 14.68 -27.81
CA THR A 673 0.77 13.96 -28.24
C THR A 673 -0.48 14.32 -27.45
N LEU A 674 -0.33 14.94 -26.27
CA LEU A 674 -1.45 15.34 -25.43
C LEU A 674 -2.07 16.66 -25.92
N SER A 675 -3.40 16.73 -25.92
CA SER A 675 -4.14 17.92 -26.36
C SER A 675 -3.86 19.16 -25.50
N GLU A 676 -3.54 18.94 -24.24
CA GLU A 676 -3.30 19.94 -23.22
C GLU A 676 -1.94 20.63 -23.36
N THR A 677 -0.95 19.92 -23.94
CA THR A 677 0.45 20.36 -23.97
C THR A 677 1.04 20.48 -25.37
N SER A 678 0.44 19.86 -26.38
CA SER A 678 0.95 19.82 -27.76
C SER A 678 1.15 21.19 -28.40
N GLU A 679 0.37 22.21 -28.02
CA GLU A 679 0.50 23.58 -28.55
C GLU A 679 1.54 24.44 -27.81
N ILE A 680 2.24 23.90 -26.81
CA ILE A 680 3.19 24.66 -26.00
C ILE A 680 4.55 24.63 -26.67
N ALA A 681 4.93 25.76 -27.27
CA ALA A 681 6.22 25.91 -27.91
C ALA A 681 7.38 25.92 -26.90
N ILE A 682 8.51 25.27 -27.22
CA ILE A 682 9.75 25.34 -26.42
C ILE A 682 10.43 26.71 -26.61
N SER A 683 9.89 27.74 -25.95
CA SER A 683 10.37 29.12 -25.94
C SER A 683 9.74 29.91 -24.78
N ARG A 684 10.12 31.18 -24.59
CA ARG A 684 9.51 32.10 -23.60
C ARG A 684 7.97 32.18 -23.70
N THR A 685 7.39 32.16 -24.91
CA THR A 685 5.92 32.17 -25.05
C THR A 685 5.28 30.89 -24.52
N GLY A 686 5.99 29.76 -24.59
CA GLY A 686 5.61 28.52 -23.93
C GLY A 686 5.57 28.64 -22.42
N VAL A 687 6.53 29.34 -21.80
CA VAL A 687 6.53 29.58 -20.34
C VAL A 687 5.26 30.31 -19.91
N ALA A 688 4.86 31.34 -20.65
CA ALA A 688 3.62 32.06 -20.39
C ALA A 688 2.38 31.16 -20.53
N ARG A 689 2.33 30.32 -21.59
CA ARG A 689 1.25 29.35 -21.80
C ARG A 689 1.18 28.30 -20.68
N ILE A 690 2.32 27.79 -20.23
CA ILE A 690 2.39 26.87 -19.08
C ILE A 690 1.85 27.58 -17.83
N GLY A 691 2.34 28.78 -17.52
CA GLY A 691 1.86 29.55 -16.36
C GLY A 691 0.36 29.84 -16.39
N GLN A 692 -0.19 30.15 -17.56
CA GLN A 692 -1.64 30.33 -17.75
C GLN A 692 -2.40 29.01 -17.54
N ALA A 693 -1.97 27.93 -18.19
CA ALA A 693 -2.60 26.62 -18.05
C ALA A 693 -2.58 26.11 -16.61
N LEU A 694 -1.50 26.39 -15.87
CA LEU A 694 -1.42 26.07 -14.44
C LEU A 694 -2.48 26.81 -13.63
N LYS A 695 -2.63 28.13 -13.84
CA LYS A 695 -3.65 28.95 -13.15
C LYS A 695 -5.08 28.55 -13.50
N GLU A 696 -5.32 28.11 -14.74
CA GLU A 696 -6.64 27.70 -15.21
C GLU A 696 -7.05 26.32 -14.69
N ARG A 697 -6.10 25.37 -14.64
CA ARG A 697 -6.39 23.94 -14.42
C ARG A 697 -6.10 23.47 -12.99
N PHE A 698 -5.22 24.15 -12.27
CA PHE A 698 -4.81 23.75 -10.92
C PHE A 698 -5.17 24.84 -9.92
N LYS A 699 -5.76 24.43 -8.80
CA LYS A 699 -6.13 25.33 -7.71
C LYS A 699 -5.20 25.09 -6.53
N PRO A 700 -4.61 26.15 -5.94
CA PRO A 700 -3.71 26.07 -4.78
C PRO A 700 -4.18 25.14 -3.65
N ASP A 701 -5.46 25.19 -3.32
CA ASP A 701 -6.03 24.48 -2.17
C ASP A 701 -6.55 23.08 -2.49
N ILE A 702 -6.44 22.63 -3.75
CA ILE A 702 -6.95 21.33 -4.19
C ILE A 702 -5.79 20.49 -4.70
N PRO A 703 -5.51 19.31 -4.11
CA PRO A 703 -4.47 18.43 -4.60
C PRO A 703 -4.78 18.00 -6.06
N PRO A 704 -3.77 17.98 -6.96
CA PRO A 704 -3.95 17.51 -8.34
C PRO A 704 -4.38 16.04 -8.38
N THR A 705 -5.33 15.67 -9.24
CA THR A 705 -5.67 14.25 -9.50
C THR A 705 -4.48 13.47 -10.08
N SER A 706 -4.57 12.14 -10.18
CA SER A 706 -3.59 11.29 -10.91
C SER A 706 -3.20 11.89 -12.27
N ASP A 707 -4.19 12.16 -13.13
CA ASP A 707 -3.97 12.78 -14.44
C ASP A 707 -3.43 14.21 -14.31
N GLY A 708 -3.85 14.92 -13.26
CA GLY A 708 -3.30 16.22 -12.91
C GLY A 708 -1.79 16.17 -12.63
N TRP A 709 -1.30 15.18 -11.89
CA TRP A 709 0.11 14.96 -11.63
C TRP A 709 0.89 14.60 -12.90
N LYS A 710 0.35 13.70 -13.73
CA LYS A 710 0.93 13.35 -15.04
C LYS A 710 1.08 14.60 -15.92
N LEU A 711 0.07 15.44 -15.93
CA LEU A 711 0.06 16.70 -16.67
C LEU A 711 1.04 17.73 -16.08
N LEU A 712 1.12 17.87 -14.75
CA LEU A 712 2.12 18.73 -14.09
C LEU A 712 3.55 18.29 -14.41
N ARG A 713 3.79 16.99 -14.45
CA ARG A 713 5.09 16.44 -14.84
C ARG A 713 5.41 16.75 -16.31
N CYS A 714 4.43 16.62 -17.21
CA CYS A 714 4.58 17.07 -18.60
C CYS A 714 4.95 18.56 -18.70
N TYR A 715 4.26 19.44 -17.98
CA TYR A 715 4.61 20.87 -17.90
C TYR A 715 6.01 21.08 -17.32
N GLY A 716 6.40 20.32 -16.30
CA GLY A 716 7.74 20.29 -15.70
C GLY A 716 8.84 20.00 -16.71
N HIS A 717 8.66 18.94 -17.50
CA HIS A 717 9.63 18.57 -18.54
C HIS A 717 9.63 19.53 -19.72
N LEU A 718 8.48 20.08 -20.14
CA LEU A 718 8.43 21.15 -21.15
C LEU A 718 9.18 22.40 -20.67
N PHE A 719 8.97 22.80 -19.41
CA PHE A 719 9.70 23.91 -18.82
C PHE A 719 11.20 23.61 -18.75
N ALA A 720 11.59 22.41 -18.32
CA ALA A 720 13.00 21.98 -18.36
C ALA A 720 13.58 22.08 -19.78
N SER A 721 12.85 21.67 -20.83
CA SER A 721 13.31 21.79 -22.23
C SER A 721 13.55 23.25 -22.64
N ILE A 722 12.70 24.17 -22.18
CA ILE A 722 12.89 25.61 -22.40
C ILE A 722 14.18 26.07 -21.73
N LEU A 723 14.41 25.71 -20.46
CA LEU A 723 15.63 26.09 -19.73
C LEU A 723 16.89 25.45 -20.35
N ILE A 724 16.83 24.19 -20.79
CA ILE A 724 17.92 23.51 -21.48
C ILE A 724 18.26 24.26 -22.78
N LYS A 725 17.25 24.60 -23.59
CA LYS A 725 17.44 25.32 -24.86
C LYS A 725 17.97 26.75 -24.67
N ASP A 726 17.31 27.53 -23.82
CA ASP A 726 17.56 28.97 -23.71
C ASP A 726 18.76 29.28 -22.81
N PHE A 727 18.99 28.46 -21.78
CA PHE A 727 20.02 28.68 -20.75
C PHE A 727 21.15 27.65 -20.78
N LYS A 728 21.12 26.68 -21.70
CA LYS A 728 22.10 25.58 -21.77
C LYS A 728 22.19 24.82 -20.44
N GLY A 729 21.04 24.63 -19.79
CA GLY A 729 20.95 23.83 -18.57
C GLY A 729 21.34 22.38 -18.81
N ALA A 730 22.06 21.79 -17.86
CA ALA A 730 22.39 20.37 -17.84
C ALA A 730 21.93 19.76 -16.53
N TRP A 731 21.39 18.53 -16.57
CA TRP A 731 21.00 17.81 -15.35
C TRP A 731 22.20 17.65 -14.42
N HIS A 732 22.00 17.95 -13.15
CA HIS A 732 23.05 17.97 -12.12
C HIS A 732 22.81 16.93 -11.04
N ASN A 733 21.67 17.01 -10.35
CA ASN A 733 21.26 16.01 -9.38
C ASN A 733 19.80 15.62 -9.65
N THR A 734 19.57 14.32 -9.86
CA THR A 734 18.27 13.69 -10.18
C THR A 734 18.05 12.45 -9.31
N ASP A 735 18.72 12.40 -8.16
CA ASP A 735 18.46 11.39 -7.13
C ASP A 735 17.24 11.84 -6.28
N GLY A 736 16.43 10.88 -5.85
CA GLY A 736 15.17 11.13 -5.14
C GLY A 736 14.04 11.59 -6.05
N SER A 737 13.03 12.24 -5.44
CA SER A 737 11.79 12.60 -6.12
C SER A 737 11.99 13.65 -7.22
N ASP A 738 11.18 13.56 -8.27
CA ASP A 738 11.18 14.41 -9.46
C ASP A 738 11.21 15.92 -9.15
N GLY A 739 10.51 16.34 -8.08
CA GLY A 739 10.49 17.73 -7.63
C GLY A 739 11.85 18.27 -7.18
N GLY A 740 12.75 17.38 -6.72
CA GLY A 740 14.11 17.69 -6.31
C GLY A 740 15.13 17.70 -7.44
N TRP A 741 14.74 17.39 -8.68
CA TRP A 741 15.68 17.32 -9.79
C TRP A 741 16.17 18.71 -10.19
N SER A 742 17.48 18.83 -10.37
CA SER A 742 18.15 20.11 -10.60
C SER A 742 18.88 20.17 -11.94
N LEU A 743 18.71 21.28 -12.63
CA LEU A 743 19.54 21.73 -13.74
C LEU A 743 20.61 22.68 -13.21
N ARG A 744 21.83 22.59 -13.76
CA ARG A 744 22.91 23.56 -13.57
C ARG A 744 23.10 24.36 -14.85
N PHE A 745 23.13 25.69 -14.73
CA PHE A 745 23.45 26.60 -15.82
C PHE A 745 24.95 26.92 -15.90
N PRO A 746 25.45 27.43 -17.04
CA PRO A 746 26.87 27.78 -17.21
C PRO A 746 27.43 28.76 -16.18
N TRP A 747 26.58 29.66 -15.65
CA TRP A 747 26.96 30.62 -14.61
C TRP A 747 26.78 30.10 -13.17
N ASN A 748 26.65 28.78 -13.01
CA ASN A 748 26.52 28.08 -11.72
C ASN A 748 25.24 28.38 -10.91
N THR A 749 24.21 28.94 -11.52
CA THR A 749 22.86 28.91 -10.95
C THR A 749 22.25 27.52 -11.14
N TYR A 750 21.48 27.09 -10.14
CA TYR A 750 20.71 25.85 -10.19
C TYR A 750 19.22 26.15 -10.27
N SER A 751 18.49 25.37 -11.07
CA SER A 751 17.04 25.47 -11.20
C SER A 751 16.42 24.10 -10.98
N PHE A 752 15.28 24.06 -10.30
CA PHE A 752 14.48 22.85 -10.08
C PHE A 752 13.23 22.95 -10.96
N PRO A 753 13.29 22.58 -12.25
CA PRO A 753 12.21 22.88 -13.20
C PRO A 753 10.88 22.24 -12.80
N LEU A 754 10.87 20.97 -12.42
CA LEU A 754 9.67 20.25 -12.02
C LEU A 754 9.13 20.78 -10.69
N GLY A 755 10.00 20.91 -9.68
CA GLY A 755 9.65 21.51 -8.39
C GLY A 755 9.10 22.94 -8.54
N LYS A 756 9.61 23.72 -9.50
CA LYS A 756 9.09 25.08 -9.78
C LYS A 756 7.69 25.03 -10.38
N ILE A 757 7.40 24.10 -11.28
CA ILE A 757 6.03 23.90 -11.80
C ILE A 757 5.09 23.47 -10.68
N TYR A 758 5.49 22.51 -9.84
CA TYR A 758 4.66 22.06 -8.71
C TYR A 758 4.38 23.21 -7.73
N LYS A 759 5.40 24.00 -7.40
CA LYS A 759 5.25 25.20 -6.56
C LYS A 759 4.33 26.23 -7.22
N THR A 760 4.47 26.46 -8.52
CA THR A 760 3.64 27.43 -9.24
C THR A 760 2.17 27.00 -9.26
N ALA A 761 1.91 25.69 -9.44
CA ALA A 761 0.57 25.14 -9.36
C ALA A 761 -0.04 25.28 -7.95
N SER A 762 0.76 25.12 -6.89
CA SER A 762 0.28 25.18 -5.51
C SER A 762 0.21 26.60 -4.91
N THR A 763 1.04 27.55 -5.36
CA THR A 763 1.07 28.91 -4.80
C THR A 763 0.54 29.98 -5.73
N GLY A 764 0.33 29.65 -7.02
CA GLY A 764 -0.06 30.62 -8.04
C GLY A 764 1.04 31.62 -8.42
N GLU A 765 2.30 31.34 -8.04
CA GLU A 765 3.47 32.16 -8.41
C GLU A 765 3.54 32.41 -9.93
N ASP A 766 4.09 33.56 -10.33
CA ASP A 766 4.27 33.83 -11.76
C ASP A 766 5.51 33.10 -12.31
N LEU A 767 5.26 32.10 -13.16
CA LEU A 767 6.30 31.32 -13.82
C LEU A 767 7.12 32.16 -14.81
N LEU A 768 6.48 33.14 -15.49
CA LEU A 768 7.15 34.00 -16.45
C LEU A 768 8.09 34.97 -15.73
N GLU A 769 7.68 35.52 -14.58
CA GLU A 769 8.54 36.35 -13.74
C GLU A 769 9.80 35.59 -13.28
N TYR A 770 9.64 34.31 -12.91
CA TYR A 770 10.79 33.46 -12.57
C TYR A 770 11.75 33.25 -13.75
N TYR A 771 11.21 32.99 -14.95
CA TYR A 771 12.03 32.85 -16.16
C TYR A 771 12.75 34.15 -16.54
N ASP A 772 12.08 35.30 -16.41
CA ASP A 772 12.67 36.60 -16.69
C ASP A 772 13.80 36.92 -15.70
N LYS A 773 13.65 36.57 -14.42
CA LYS A 773 14.75 36.65 -13.43
C LYS A 773 15.97 35.81 -13.83
N LEU A 774 15.77 34.57 -14.30
CA LEU A 774 16.88 33.74 -14.80
C LEU A 774 17.55 34.36 -16.04
N THR A 775 16.77 35.02 -16.89
CA THR A 775 17.28 35.74 -18.06
C THR A 775 18.15 36.93 -17.64
N GLU A 776 17.71 37.71 -16.65
CA GLU A 776 18.51 38.80 -16.08
C GLU A 776 19.81 38.29 -15.45
N GLU A 777 19.76 37.20 -14.69
CA GLU A 777 20.96 36.57 -14.11
C GLU A 777 21.96 36.15 -15.20
N LYS A 778 21.46 35.53 -16.27
CA LYS A 778 22.29 35.16 -17.43
C LYS A 778 22.98 36.39 -18.02
N LEU A 779 22.24 37.48 -18.25
CA LEU A 779 22.80 38.72 -18.80
C LEU A 779 23.85 39.33 -17.87
N LYS A 780 23.60 39.37 -16.56
CA LYS A 780 24.58 39.83 -15.56
C LYS A 780 25.85 38.99 -15.56
N SER A 781 25.71 37.67 -15.63
CA SER A 781 26.85 36.74 -15.66
C SER A 781 27.68 36.81 -16.95
N ALA A 782 27.08 37.27 -18.06
CA ALA A 782 27.72 37.41 -19.36
C ALA A 782 28.46 38.74 -19.55
N GLY A 783 28.44 39.65 -18.56
CA GLY A 783 29.17 40.92 -18.58
C GLY A 783 28.42 42.08 -19.25
N ALA A 784 27.13 42.26 -18.91
CA ALA A 784 26.43 43.53 -19.07
C ALA A 784 26.72 44.46 -17.87
#